data_AF-A0A9D1XYX5-F1
#
_entry.id   AF-A0A9D1XYX5-F1
#
_cell.length_a   1.000
_cell.length_b   1.000
_cell.length_c   1.000
_cell.angle_alpha   90.00
_cell.angle_beta   90.00
_cell.angle_gamma   90.00
#
_symmetry.space_group_name_H-M   'P 1'
#
loop_
_entity.id
_entity.type
_entity.pdbx_description
1 polymer ?
#
loop_
_entity_poly.entity_id
_entity_poly.type
_entity_poly.pdbx_seq_one_letter_code
_entity_poly.pdbx_strand_id
1 'polypeptide(L)'
;MNEKSYKRRAWVKNAAIIFLAIMLILTFFSNTIMNYSLPEVAAQYSQSGSITSKIRTTANVIANSTYKITIEETRNILSVAVKDGDMVKKGDVLFYLEDAESEQLKTARDTLAQLEKEYQLKLLQSGSDYYADELAITQKRDELKKAQEKLNNIGSNESLIETLEAEIKTLESQQKALTKQITAYQNQISKLQGEAADVSLDGTPTADRLAAAETKYNAAKSAYQAAEALKAQTEAALEAAEDAWEKANSNYESLGSDGSETTDSLTDKINELNKTIRRYKEDYKIKVDNLQTTVDNAYDAWVEADYAYQNALYLYNQGQGSKEAVDEWYQKSETARQNYESVVSEIGPQKDAAKLEYDRQMEDYSEELAKLQEQLDGIAGTESAKKALDTATKNKETATKNAEDASKDFDESKTELTEAETEYKALQKLQLLEECESILDGLNTKNDSITDQLEEKNEEKTEISEGAVSVEDQQDVVKTLTQELETLQHNLAVKKQEAGLQDQRDQIEIDEMLKKIDEQKELVKKYEANSVDAKITATVDGQVNSISAVAGSETTVGQTLCEIVATELGYSCEVPLTLEQSKRVRVGDSVTVSNSWWSDIQATIVSIKNDPKNPGNSKIASISLTGDVVVGQSLNLTIGEKGQNYDSVVPNSAIREDNNGKFVLVVESKSSPLGNRYIAKRVDVTVLESDDTNSAVSGLMGSEFVITTSTKPISAGDQVRMAETSK
;
A
#
# COMPACT_ATOMS: atom_id res chain seq x y z
N MET A 1 82.18 16.32 -46.36
CA MET A 1 80.78 16.22 -46.86
C MET A 1 79.83 16.81 -45.82
N ASN A 2 78.77 17.47 -46.27
CA ASN A 2 78.06 18.56 -45.59
C ASN A 2 77.34 18.21 -44.27
N GLU A 3 78.04 18.33 -43.14
CA GLU A 3 77.51 18.17 -41.78
C GLU A 3 76.55 19.30 -41.35
N LYS A 4 76.56 20.46 -42.04
CA LYS A 4 75.66 21.60 -41.77
C LYS A 4 74.27 21.49 -42.40
N SER A 5 74.00 20.49 -43.25
CA SER A 5 72.67 20.26 -43.84
C SER A 5 71.76 19.39 -42.95
N TYR A 6 72.32 18.60 -42.03
CA TYR A 6 71.54 17.70 -41.17
C TYR A 6 70.92 18.45 -39.97
N LYS A 7 71.64 19.40 -39.36
CA LYS A 7 71.15 20.19 -38.20
C LYS A 7 70.00 21.16 -38.54
N ARG A 8 69.98 21.75 -39.74
CA ARG A 8 68.87 22.65 -40.17
C ARG A 8 67.59 21.90 -40.50
N ARG A 9 67.68 20.71 -41.11
CA ARG A 9 66.49 19.87 -41.40
C ARG A 9 65.90 19.24 -40.14
N ALA A 10 66.74 18.88 -39.16
CA ALA A 10 66.27 18.36 -37.87
C ALA A 10 65.54 19.41 -37.02
N TRP A 11 66.05 20.64 -36.95
CA TRP A 11 65.37 21.72 -36.22
C TRP A 11 64.04 22.12 -36.88
N VAL A 12 64.00 22.21 -38.22
CA VAL A 12 62.74 22.50 -38.94
C VAL A 12 61.74 21.34 -38.81
N LYS A 13 62.17 20.06 -38.80
CA LYS A 13 61.29 18.92 -38.50
C LYS A 13 60.74 19.00 -37.07
N ASN A 14 61.59 19.27 -36.08
CA ASN A 14 61.13 19.38 -34.69
C ASN A 14 60.19 20.58 -34.49
N ALA A 15 60.49 21.73 -35.10
CA ALA A 15 59.62 22.91 -35.08
C ALA A 15 58.29 22.65 -35.79
N ALA A 16 58.28 21.95 -36.93
CA ALA A 16 57.06 21.58 -37.64
C ALA A 16 56.23 20.54 -36.88
N ILE A 17 56.86 19.56 -36.22
CA ILE A 17 56.18 18.58 -35.36
C ILE A 17 55.60 19.26 -34.13
N ILE A 18 56.34 20.17 -33.48
CA ILE A 18 55.86 20.95 -32.34
C ILE A 18 54.71 21.86 -32.79
N PHE A 19 54.83 22.54 -33.93
CA PHE A 19 53.77 23.38 -34.48
C PHE A 19 52.52 22.57 -34.80
N LEU A 20 52.65 21.39 -35.42
CA LEU A 20 51.52 20.53 -35.76
C LEU A 20 50.91 19.88 -34.52
N ALA A 21 51.71 19.54 -33.50
CA ALA A 21 51.22 19.07 -32.20
C ALA A 21 50.49 20.18 -31.44
N ILE A 22 51.01 21.41 -31.40
CA ILE A 22 50.33 22.58 -30.82
C ILE A 22 49.07 22.89 -31.60
N MET A 23 49.10 22.82 -32.93
CA MET A 23 47.91 23.07 -33.74
C MET A 23 46.87 21.98 -33.53
N LEU A 24 47.25 20.71 -33.39
CA LEU A 24 46.34 19.60 -33.10
C LEU A 24 45.75 19.71 -31.69
N ILE A 25 46.57 20.06 -30.70
CA ILE A 25 46.13 20.39 -29.33
C ILE A 25 45.15 21.58 -29.38
N LEU A 26 45.50 22.69 -30.03
CA LEU A 26 44.61 23.84 -30.20
C LEU A 26 43.34 23.50 -31.00
N THR A 27 43.40 22.57 -31.95
CA THR A 27 42.22 22.14 -32.74
C THR A 27 41.30 21.29 -31.86
N PHE A 28 41.84 20.41 -31.01
CA PHE A 28 41.07 19.67 -30.02
C PHE A 28 40.51 20.60 -28.93
N PHE A 29 41.32 21.49 -28.36
CA PHE A 29 40.89 22.46 -27.34
C PHE A 29 39.97 23.56 -27.88
N SER A 30 40.06 23.93 -29.16
CA SER A 30 39.16 24.92 -29.76
C SER A 30 37.72 24.43 -29.78
N ASN A 31 37.47 23.14 -30.02
CA ASN A 31 36.11 22.59 -29.93
C ASN A 31 35.68 22.33 -28.49
N THR A 32 36.59 21.86 -27.60
CA THR A 32 36.26 21.60 -26.19
C THR A 32 35.95 22.89 -25.41
N ILE A 33 36.74 23.95 -25.60
CA ILE A 33 36.55 25.23 -24.88
C ILE A 33 35.33 25.98 -25.42
N MET A 34 35.12 25.99 -26.74
CA MET A 34 33.97 26.67 -27.35
C MET A 34 32.65 26.03 -26.89
N ASN A 35 32.58 24.70 -26.80
CA ASN A 35 31.37 24.00 -26.40
C ASN A 35 31.11 24.08 -24.87
N TYR A 36 32.15 24.19 -24.04
CA TYR A 36 32.01 24.42 -22.58
C TYR A 36 31.53 25.84 -22.24
N SER A 37 31.79 26.82 -23.11
CA SER A 37 31.38 28.21 -22.88
C SER A 37 29.88 28.46 -23.08
N LEU A 38 29.21 27.61 -23.87
CA LEU A 38 27.80 27.78 -24.23
C LEU A 38 26.86 27.57 -23.03
N PRO A 39 25.80 28.38 -22.90
CA PRO A 39 24.73 28.13 -21.94
C PRO A 39 24.12 26.75 -22.14
N GLU A 40 24.06 25.98 -21.07
CA GLU A 40 23.32 24.72 -21.02
C GLU A 40 21.85 24.99 -20.71
N VAL A 41 20.96 24.39 -21.49
CA VAL A 41 19.51 24.59 -21.40
C VAL A 41 18.77 23.27 -21.24
N ALA A 42 17.76 23.24 -20.37
CA ALA A 42 16.77 22.18 -20.35
C ALA A 42 15.57 22.61 -21.20
N ALA A 43 15.07 21.72 -22.04
CA ALA A 43 13.90 21.97 -22.87
C ALA A 43 12.91 20.81 -22.82
N GLN A 44 11.62 21.12 -22.95
CA GLN A 44 10.52 20.16 -22.94
C GLN A 44 9.60 20.41 -24.14
N TYR A 45 8.90 19.38 -24.60
CA TYR A 45 7.86 19.55 -25.61
C TYR A 45 6.67 20.31 -25.00
N SER A 46 6.09 21.24 -25.75
CA SER A 46 4.73 21.68 -25.46
C SER A 46 3.78 20.51 -25.70
N GLN A 47 3.04 20.09 -24.69
CA GLN A 47 2.11 18.96 -24.79
C GLN A 47 0.68 19.43 -24.59
N SER A 48 -0.28 18.67 -25.14
CA SER A 48 -1.69 18.87 -24.81
C SER A 48 -1.94 18.45 -23.36
N GLY A 49 -2.64 19.28 -22.59
CA GLY A 49 -2.92 19.02 -21.19
C GLY A 49 -4.11 19.81 -20.67
N SER A 50 -4.64 19.41 -19.51
CA SER A 50 -5.69 20.16 -18.85
C SER A 50 -5.13 21.21 -17.90
N ILE A 51 -5.61 22.45 -18.00
CA ILE A 51 -5.35 23.50 -17.02
C ILE A 51 -6.56 23.61 -16.10
N THR A 52 -6.33 23.53 -14.79
CA THR A 52 -7.35 23.68 -13.74
C THR A 52 -7.13 25.01 -13.03
N SER A 53 -7.91 26.03 -13.37
CA SER A 53 -7.88 27.30 -12.65
C SER A 53 -8.65 27.19 -11.34
N LYS A 54 -8.14 27.87 -10.32
CA LYS A 54 -8.79 28.01 -9.01
C LYS A 54 -9.19 29.47 -8.82
N ILE A 55 -10.44 29.71 -8.43
CA ILE A 55 -10.90 31.05 -8.05
C ILE A 55 -10.54 31.25 -6.58
N ARG A 56 -9.55 32.12 -6.32
CA ARG A 56 -9.13 32.50 -4.97
C ARG A 56 -9.74 33.87 -4.65
N THR A 57 -10.51 33.95 -3.59
CA THR A 57 -11.23 35.15 -3.19
C THR A 57 -11.31 35.25 -1.68
N THR A 58 -11.52 36.47 -1.17
CA THR A 58 -11.84 36.72 0.23
C THR A 58 -13.30 37.11 0.36
N ALA A 59 -13.99 36.59 1.36
CA ALA A 59 -15.34 37.03 1.70
C ALA A 59 -15.50 37.14 3.21
N ASN A 60 -16.33 38.10 3.64
CA ASN A 60 -16.67 38.26 5.04
C ASN A 60 -17.86 37.39 5.39
N VAL A 61 -17.81 36.78 6.57
CA VAL A 61 -18.88 35.96 7.13
C VAL A 61 -20.02 36.88 7.56
N ILE A 62 -21.23 36.55 7.14
CA ILE A 62 -22.47 37.27 7.42
C ILE A 62 -23.39 36.32 8.18
N ALA A 63 -24.05 36.82 9.22
CA ALA A 63 -25.12 36.09 9.89
C ALA A 63 -26.31 35.95 8.96
N ASN A 64 -26.87 34.75 8.84
CA ASN A 64 -28.03 34.53 7.97
C ASN A 64 -29.30 35.24 8.48
N SER A 65 -29.34 35.61 9.77
CA SER A 65 -30.35 36.52 10.32
C SER A 65 -29.94 37.09 11.68
N THR A 66 -30.39 38.31 11.98
CA THR A 66 -30.28 38.95 13.30
C THR A 66 -31.68 39.23 13.82
N TYR A 67 -31.96 38.82 15.05
CA TYR A 67 -33.24 39.02 15.71
C TYR A 67 -33.14 40.20 16.67
N LYS A 68 -34.01 41.20 16.48
CA LYS A 68 -34.11 42.35 17.37
C LYS A 68 -35.13 42.04 18.44
N ILE A 69 -34.71 42.10 19.70
CA ILE A 69 -35.61 42.02 20.84
C ILE A 69 -36.08 43.45 21.15
N THR A 70 -37.35 43.72 20.87
CA THR A 70 -38.00 45.02 21.10
C THR A 70 -39.07 44.90 22.16
N ILE A 71 -39.33 45.99 22.88
CA ILE A 71 -40.44 46.07 23.83
C ILE A 71 -41.61 46.85 23.24
N GLU A 72 -42.83 46.34 23.42
CA GLU A 72 -44.05 46.95 22.86
C GLU A 72 -44.74 47.94 23.80
N GLU A 73 -44.20 48.14 25.00
CA GLU A 73 -44.77 48.99 26.05
C GLU A 73 -43.68 49.71 26.86
N THR A 74 -44.08 50.79 27.53
CA THR A 74 -43.20 51.58 28.42
C THR A 74 -43.10 50.89 29.77
N ARG A 75 -41.88 50.47 30.15
CA ARG A 75 -41.58 49.78 31.41
C ARG A 75 -40.21 50.21 31.93
N ASN A 76 -39.99 50.10 33.23
CA ASN A 76 -38.66 50.29 33.81
C ASN A 76 -37.89 48.98 33.81
N ILE A 77 -36.63 49.02 33.37
CA ILE A 77 -35.73 47.86 33.40
C ILE A 77 -35.19 47.72 34.82
N LEU A 78 -35.57 46.66 35.53
CA LEU A 78 -35.06 46.36 36.86
C LEU A 78 -33.61 45.89 36.81
N SER A 79 -33.28 44.97 35.91
CA SER A 79 -31.90 44.50 35.70
C SER A 79 -31.71 43.83 34.34
N VAL A 80 -30.45 43.81 33.86
CA VAL A 80 -30.01 43.12 32.63
C VAL A 80 -29.36 41.80 33.04
N ALA A 81 -29.85 40.68 32.52
CA ALA A 81 -29.42 39.33 32.91
C ALA A 81 -28.25 38.78 32.06
N VAL A 82 -27.98 39.40 30.91
CA VAL A 82 -26.99 38.93 29.92
C VAL A 82 -25.97 40.03 29.57
N LYS A 83 -24.86 39.66 28.95
CA LYS A 83 -23.82 40.56 28.45
C LYS A 83 -23.58 40.37 26.95
N ASP A 84 -22.97 41.38 26.32
CA ASP A 84 -22.50 41.27 24.94
C ASP A 84 -21.56 40.07 24.79
N GLY A 85 -21.84 39.19 23.83
CA GLY A 85 -21.09 37.97 23.56
C GLY A 85 -21.62 36.71 24.25
N ASP A 86 -22.60 36.80 25.16
CA ASP A 86 -23.19 35.63 25.82
C ASP A 86 -24.01 34.78 24.83
N MET A 87 -23.94 33.46 25.00
CA MET A 87 -24.74 32.49 24.26
C MET A 87 -26.04 32.25 25.02
N VAL A 88 -27.17 32.51 24.38
CA VAL A 88 -28.50 32.38 24.97
C VAL A 88 -29.32 31.36 24.19
N LYS A 89 -30.07 30.52 24.91
CA LYS A 89 -31.07 29.63 24.32
C LYS A 89 -32.43 30.30 24.31
N LYS A 90 -33.28 29.92 23.38
CA LYS A 90 -34.68 30.32 23.33
C LYS A 90 -35.34 30.03 24.68
N GLY A 91 -35.93 31.07 25.27
CA GLY A 91 -36.51 31.04 26.62
C GLY A 91 -35.61 31.57 27.73
N ASP A 92 -34.30 31.74 27.50
CA ASP A 92 -33.40 32.31 28.51
C ASP A 92 -33.75 33.78 28.80
N VAL A 93 -33.70 34.17 30.07
CA VAL A 93 -34.05 35.51 30.52
C VAL A 93 -32.95 36.51 30.14
N LEU A 94 -33.33 37.59 29.46
CA LEU A 94 -32.45 38.67 29.00
C LEU A 94 -32.57 39.92 29.88
N PHE A 95 -33.80 40.30 30.24
CA PHE A 95 -34.10 41.48 31.06
C PHE A 95 -35.16 41.17 32.10
N TYR A 96 -35.04 41.77 33.27
CA TYR A 96 -36.09 41.81 34.29
C TYR A 96 -36.74 43.19 34.27
N LEU A 97 -38.07 43.23 34.25
CA LEU A 97 -38.87 44.47 34.25
C LEU A 97 -39.44 44.73 35.66
N GLU A 98 -39.69 45.99 36.01
CA GLU A 98 -40.39 46.33 37.26
C GLU A 98 -41.86 45.85 37.22
N ASP A 99 -42.33 45.31 38.36
CA ASP A 99 -43.72 44.88 38.57
C ASP A 99 -44.63 46.09 38.82
N ALA A 100 -44.87 46.84 37.75
CA ALA A 100 -45.76 47.99 37.72
C ALA A 100 -46.54 48.01 36.40
N GLU A 101 -47.87 48.20 36.48
CA GLU A 101 -48.75 48.32 35.32
C GLU A 101 -48.26 49.44 34.38
N SER A 102 -48.18 49.17 33.07
CA SER A 102 -47.75 50.19 32.09
C SER A 102 -48.76 51.34 32.01
N GLU A 103 -48.26 52.55 31.73
CA GLU A 103 -49.14 53.72 31.56
C GLU A 103 -50.15 53.52 30.43
N GLN A 104 -49.78 52.78 29.38
CA GLN A 104 -50.66 52.43 28.27
C GLN A 104 -51.78 51.48 28.71
N LEU A 105 -51.48 50.46 29.53
CA LEU A 105 -52.49 49.53 30.05
C LEU A 105 -53.48 50.26 30.98
N LYS A 106 -52.96 51.09 31.89
CA LYS A 106 -53.79 51.91 32.79
C LYS A 106 -54.70 52.87 32.02
N THR A 107 -54.14 53.60 31.06
CA THR A 107 -54.91 54.54 30.21
C THR A 107 -55.94 53.80 29.36
N ALA A 108 -55.61 52.62 28.84
CA ALA A 108 -56.51 51.81 28.05
C ALA A 108 -57.69 51.27 28.88
N ARG A 109 -57.44 50.84 30.13
CA ARG A 109 -58.47 50.41 31.09
C ARG A 109 -59.38 51.56 31.51
N ASP A 110 -58.82 52.73 31.81
CA ASP A 110 -59.61 53.92 32.15
C ASP A 110 -60.51 54.35 30.98
N THR A 111 -59.97 54.30 29.75
CA THR A 111 -60.74 54.60 28.52
C THR A 111 -61.83 53.55 28.28
N LEU A 112 -61.53 52.27 28.50
CA LEU A 112 -62.52 51.19 28.40
C LEU A 112 -63.66 51.41 29.41
N ALA A 113 -63.34 51.69 30.67
CA ALA A 113 -64.33 51.93 31.71
C ALA A 113 -65.22 53.16 31.40
N GLN A 114 -64.64 54.20 30.80
CA GLN A 114 -65.37 55.39 30.35
C GLN A 114 -66.32 55.05 29.18
N LEU A 115 -65.83 54.34 28.16
CA LEU A 115 -66.65 53.91 27.02
C LEU A 115 -67.80 52.98 27.46
N GLU A 116 -67.54 52.02 28.36
CA GLU A 116 -68.55 51.13 28.92
C GLU A 116 -69.61 51.90 29.71
N LYS A 117 -69.22 52.93 30.46
CA LYS A 117 -70.15 53.79 31.19
C LYS A 117 -71.02 54.62 30.25
N GLU A 118 -70.44 55.23 29.22
CA GLU A 118 -71.18 55.99 28.20
C GLU A 118 -72.17 55.09 27.45
N TYR A 119 -71.74 53.89 27.11
CA TYR A 119 -72.56 52.87 26.49
C TYR A 119 -73.72 52.42 27.38
N GLN A 120 -73.49 52.14 28.66
CA GLN A 120 -74.55 51.85 29.62
C GLN A 120 -75.55 53.00 29.77
N LEU A 121 -75.08 54.24 29.73
CA LEU A 121 -75.95 55.42 29.82
C LEU A 121 -76.84 55.56 28.58
N LYS A 122 -76.28 55.33 27.38
CA LYS A 122 -77.03 55.34 26.11
C LYS A 122 -78.05 54.21 26.07
N LEU A 123 -77.69 53.01 26.53
CA LEU A 123 -78.61 51.87 26.66
C LEU A 123 -79.80 52.17 27.58
N LEU A 124 -79.56 52.80 28.74
CA LEU A 124 -80.64 53.23 29.65
C LEU A 124 -81.58 54.27 29.02
N GLN A 125 -81.06 55.13 28.15
CA GLN A 125 -81.84 56.17 27.47
C GLN A 125 -82.62 55.64 26.26
N SER A 126 -82.09 54.64 25.55
CA SER A 126 -82.70 54.10 24.33
C SER A 126 -83.74 52.99 24.58
N GLY A 127 -83.81 52.42 25.80
CA GLY A 127 -84.94 51.58 26.23
C GLY A 127 -85.24 50.34 25.38
N SER A 128 -84.28 49.84 24.58
CA SER A 128 -84.53 48.88 23.51
C SER A 128 -84.04 47.45 23.86
N ASP A 129 -84.87 46.45 23.56
CA ASP A 129 -84.79 45.02 23.95
C ASP A 129 -83.70 44.20 23.20
N TYR A 130 -82.69 44.86 22.61
CA TYR A 130 -81.68 44.26 21.71
C TYR A 130 -80.35 43.95 22.38
N TYR A 131 -80.05 44.65 23.49
CA TYR A 131 -78.76 44.56 24.19
C TYR A 131 -78.43 43.15 24.71
N ALA A 132 -79.44 42.46 25.25
CA ALA A 132 -79.27 41.13 25.80
C ALA A 132 -78.85 40.11 24.72
N ASP A 133 -79.37 40.27 23.50
CA ASP A 133 -79.06 39.38 22.36
C ASP A 133 -77.65 39.65 21.82
N GLU A 134 -77.23 40.92 21.75
CA GLU A 134 -75.91 41.32 21.24
C GLU A 134 -74.76 40.92 22.20
N LEU A 135 -75.00 41.00 23.51
CA LEU A 135 -74.11 40.47 24.53
C LEU A 135 -74.01 38.93 24.46
N ALA A 136 -75.13 38.23 24.26
CA ALA A 136 -75.16 36.77 24.12
C ALA A 136 -74.38 36.29 22.88
N ILE A 137 -74.47 37.01 21.75
CA ILE A 137 -73.68 36.72 20.54
C ILE A 137 -72.18 36.86 20.82
N THR A 138 -71.78 37.91 21.53
CA THR A 138 -70.36 38.17 21.85
C THR A 138 -69.80 37.08 22.76
N GLN A 139 -70.53 36.73 23.82
CA GLN A 139 -70.15 35.63 24.72
C GLN A 139 -70.03 34.29 23.98
N LYS A 140 -70.97 33.98 23.09
CA LYS A 140 -70.91 32.76 22.27
C LYS A 140 -69.76 32.77 21.26
N ARG A 141 -69.40 33.93 20.72
CA ARG A 141 -68.23 34.07 19.81
C ARG A 141 -66.92 33.80 20.55
N ASP A 142 -66.79 34.26 21.78
CA ASP A 142 -65.63 33.99 22.63
C ASP A 142 -65.53 32.51 23.04
N GLU A 143 -66.66 31.88 23.37
CA GLU A 143 -66.73 30.43 23.62
C GLU A 143 -66.29 29.63 22.40
N LEU A 144 -66.78 30.00 21.21
CA LEU A 144 -66.41 29.36 19.94
C LEU A 144 -64.91 29.53 19.65
N LYS A 145 -64.35 30.72 19.84
CA LYS A 145 -62.92 31.00 19.64
C LYS A 145 -62.06 30.12 20.55
N LYS A 146 -62.39 30.06 21.85
CA LYS A 146 -61.69 29.18 22.81
C LYS A 146 -61.81 27.71 22.44
N ALA A 147 -62.96 27.27 21.93
CA ALA A 147 -63.16 25.89 21.49
C ALA A 147 -62.34 25.55 20.22
N GLN A 148 -62.18 26.51 19.30
CA GLN A 148 -61.34 26.38 18.11
C GLN A 148 -59.83 26.38 18.44
N GLU A 149 -59.39 27.23 19.36
CA GLU A 149 -58.00 27.24 19.85
C GLU A 149 -57.65 25.88 20.48
N LYS A 150 -58.54 25.30 21.30
CA LYS A 150 -58.39 23.94 21.84
C LYS A 150 -58.29 22.88 20.73
N LEU A 151 -59.14 22.96 19.71
CA LEU A 151 -59.13 22.01 18.59
C LEU A 151 -57.80 22.04 17.81
N ASN A 152 -57.27 23.24 17.54
CA ASN A 152 -55.98 23.41 16.84
C ASN A 152 -54.80 22.83 17.64
N ASN A 153 -54.81 22.98 18.96
CA ASN A 153 -53.79 22.39 19.83
C ASN A 153 -53.85 20.85 19.81
N ILE A 154 -55.06 20.26 19.81
CA ILE A 154 -55.22 18.81 19.70
C ILE A 154 -54.67 18.30 18.36
N GLY A 155 -54.98 18.96 17.24
CA GLY A 155 -54.46 18.56 15.92
C GLY A 155 -52.93 18.69 15.80
N SER A 156 -52.33 19.66 16.49
CA SER A 156 -50.87 19.80 16.56
C SER A 156 -50.23 18.65 17.34
N ASN A 157 -50.84 18.22 18.44
CA ASN A 157 -50.40 17.06 19.23
C ASN A 157 -50.53 15.75 18.45
N GLU A 158 -51.57 15.59 17.64
CA GLU A 158 -51.78 14.40 16.78
C GLU A 158 -50.63 14.25 15.76
N SER A 159 -50.23 15.35 15.11
CA SER A 159 -49.08 15.35 14.18
C SER A 159 -47.76 15.03 14.88
N LEU A 160 -47.57 15.45 16.13
CA LEU A 160 -46.37 15.16 16.91
C LEU A 160 -46.33 13.68 17.31
N ILE A 161 -47.46 13.11 17.72
CA ILE A 161 -47.60 11.67 18.01
C ILE A 161 -47.27 10.83 16.77
N GLU A 162 -47.78 11.19 15.59
CA GLU A 162 -47.49 10.46 14.34
C GLU A 162 -45.97 10.48 14.02
N THR A 163 -45.32 11.60 14.28
CA THR A 163 -43.86 11.74 14.10
C THR A 163 -43.10 10.85 15.08
N LEU A 164 -43.46 10.88 16.36
CA LEU A 164 -42.85 10.03 17.39
C LEU A 164 -43.07 8.54 17.11
N GLU A 165 -44.25 8.14 16.62
CA GLU A 165 -44.53 6.76 16.22
C GLU A 165 -43.64 6.28 15.07
N ALA A 166 -43.36 7.15 14.09
CA ALA A 166 -42.45 6.83 13.00
C ALA A 166 -40.99 6.69 13.49
N GLU A 167 -40.55 7.54 14.42
CA GLU A 167 -39.23 7.46 15.06
C GLU A 167 -39.09 6.18 15.89
N ILE A 168 -40.04 5.90 16.77
CA ILE A 168 -40.09 4.67 17.59
C ILE A 168 -40.00 3.43 16.71
N LYS A 169 -40.83 3.35 15.66
CA LYS A 169 -40.81 2.22 14.72
C LYS A 169 -39.45 2.04 14.03
N THR A 170 -38.76 3.13 13.74
CA THR A 170 -37.42 3.11 13.15
C THR A 170 -36.41 2.56 14.15
N LEU A 171 -36.44 3.04 15.39
CA LEU A 171 -35.58 2.58 16.48
C LEU A 171 -35.83 1.10 16.81
N GLU A 172 -37.08 0.64 16.88
CA GLU A 172 -37.43 -0.78 17.08
C GLU A 172 -36.85 -1.67 15.97
N SER A 173 -36.86 -1.19 14.73
CA SER A 173 -36.26 -1.90 13.60
C SER A 173 -34.74 -2.03 13.75
N GLN A 174 -34.08 -0.96 14.16
CA GLN A 174 -32.64 -0.94 14.43
C GLN A 174 -32.27 -1.85 15.61
N GLN A 175 -33.02 -1.77 16.72
CA GLN A 175 -32.84 -2.62 17.89
C GLN A 175 -32.97 -4.11 17.52
N LYS A 176 -34.00 -4.48 16.76
CA LYS A 176 -34.18 -5.85 16.27
C LYS A 176 -33.01 -6.34 15.41
N ALA A 177 -32.44 -5.47 14.57
CA ALA A 177 -31.28 -5.80 13.76
C ALA A 177 -30.02 -6.00 14.62
N LEU A 178 -29.81 -5.14 15.64
CA LEU A 178 -28.74 -5.25 16.63
C LEU A 178 -28.85 -6.54 17.45
N THR A 179 -30.03 -6.84 18.00
CA THR A 179 -30.29 -8.09 18.75
C THR A 179 -29.94 -9.33 17.93
N LYS A 180 -30.26 -9.33 16.64
CA LYS A 180 -29.88 -10.44 15.74
C LYS A 180 -28.36 -10.59 15.61
N GLN A 181 -27.62 -9.48 15.52
CA GLN A 181 -26.15 -9.51 15.49
C GLN A 181 -25.58 -9.98 16.83
N ILE A 182 -26.10 -9.47 17.95
CA ILE A 182 -25.73 -9.87 19.31
C ILE A 182 -25.88 -11.39 19.47
N THR A 183 -27.03 -11.96 19.10
CA THR A 183 -27.25 -13.42 19.17
C THR A 183 -26.27 -14.19 18.28
N ALA A 184 -25.92 -13.68 17.10
CA ALA A 184 -24.96 -14.33 16.22
C ALA A 184 -23.55 -14.38 16.85
N TYR A 185 -23.08 -13.27 17.41
CA TYR A 185 -21.77 -13.22 18.09
C TYR A 185 -21.77 -14.04 19.39
N GLN A 186 -22.85 -14.04 20.18
CA GLN A 186 -22.99 -14.90 21.36
C GLN A 186 -22.87 -16.39 21.00
N ASN A 187 -23.48 -16.82 19.89
CA ASN A 187 -23.37 -18.19 19.40
C ASN A 187 -21.93 -18.51 18.92
N GLN A 188 -21.28 -17.56 18.25
CA GLN A 188 -19.90 -17.72 17.79
C GLN A 188 -18.91 -17.82 18.96
N ILE A 189 -19.05 -16.96 19.98
CA ILE A 189 -18.29 -17.01 21.23
C ILE A 189 -18.48 -18.36 21.92
N SER A 190 -19.72 -18.82 22.09
CA SER A 190 -20.02 -20.11 22.72
C SER A 190 -19.32 -21.28 22.01
N LYS A 191 -19.23 -21.23 20.68
CA LYS A 191 -18.51 -22.24 19.89
C LYS A 191 -16.99 -22.16 20.10
N LEU A 192 -16.42 -20.96 20.08
CA LEU A 192 -14.98 -20.73 20.24
C LEU A 192 -14.49 -21.06 21.66
N GLN A 193 -15.26 -20.73 22.70
CA GLN A 193 -14.94 -21.03 24.09
C GLN A 193 -14.81 -22.54 24.36
N GLY A 194 -15.65 -23.36 23.72
CA GLY A 194 -15.54 -24.82 23.81
C GLY A 194 -14.28 -25.39 23.16
N GLU A 195 -13.64 -24.65 22.25
CA GLU A 195 -12.44 -25.07 21.52
C GLU A 195 -11.14 -24.44 22.06
N ALA A 196 -11.22 -23.37 22.86
CA ALA A 196 -10.08 -22.60 23.37
C ALA A 196 -9.72 -22.90 24.85
N ALA A 197 -10.45 -23.80 25.52
CA ALA A 197 -10.38 -24.02 26.97
C ALA A 197 -9.00 -24.44 27.54
N ASP A 198 -8.07 -24.90 26.69
CA ASP A 198 -6.76 -25.44 27.11
C ASP A 198 -5.59 -24.44 27.01
N VAL A 199 -5.83 -23.17 26.68
CA VAL A 199 -4.75 -22.17 26.55
C VAL A 199 -4.42 -21.51 27.90
N SER A 200 -3.21 -21.79 28.42
CA SER A 200 -2.71 -21.15 29.66
C SER A 200 -2.64 -19.61 29.52
N LEU A 201 -3.06 -18.89 30.55
CA LEU A 201 -2.97 -17.42 30.62
C LEU A 201 -1.74 -17.05 31.48
N ASP A 202 -0.69 -16.53 30.86
CA ASP A 202 0.54 -16.08 31.53
C ASP A 202 0.65 -14.55 31.65
N GLY A 203 -0.41 -13.83 31.26
CA GLY A 203 -0.48 -12.37 31.30
C GLY A 203 0.17 -11.68 30.10
N THR A 204 0.74 -12.42 29.14
CA THR A 204 1.21 -11.84 27.88
C THR A 204 0.05 -11.62 26.90
N PRO A 205 0.04 -10.52 26.13
CA PRO A 205 -1.01 -10.26 25.14
C PRO A 205 -1.13 -11.39 24.13
N THR A 206 -2.37 -11.81 23.83
CA THR A 206 -2.64 -12.91 22.88
C THR A 206 -2.02 -12.68 21.50
N ALA A 207 -1.98 -11.43 21.03
CA ALA A 207 -1.31 -11.06 19.78
C ALA A 207 0.20 -11.36 19.79
N ASP A 208 0.91 -11.06 20.89
CA ASP A 208 2.34 -11.31 21.00
C ASP A 208 2.64 -12.81 21.06
N ARG A 209 1.80 -13.55 21.80
CA ARG A 209 1.88 -15.01 21.89
C ARG A 209 1.64 -15.66 20.53
N LEU A 210 0.66 -15.17 19.78
CA LEU A 210 0.37 -15.65 18.44
C LEU A 210 1.54 -15.41 17.49
N ALA A 211 2.16 -14.23 17.52
CA ALA A 211 3.34 -13.93 16.71
C ALA A 211 4.53 -14.84 17.07
N ALA A 212 4.73 -15.12 18.36
CA ALA A 212 5.75 -16.07 18.81
C ALA A 212 5.44 -17.50 18.35
N ALA A 213 4.19 -17.96 18.47
CA ALA A 213 3.77 -19.28 18.02
C ALA A 213 3.83 -19.43 16.50
N GLU A 214 3.50 -18.38 15.73
CA GLU A 214 3.66 -18.36 14.27
C GLU A 214 5.13 -18.51 13.88
N THR A 215 6.03 -17.79 14.57
CA THR A 215 7.47 -17.89 14.34
C THR A 215 7.98 -19.31 14.62
N LYS A 216 7.56 -19.91 15.74
CA LYS A 216 7.88 -21.31 16.08
C LYS A 216 7.34 -22.28 15.02
N TYR A 217 6.08 -22.14 14.62
CA TYR A 217 5.44 -22.99 13.61
C TYR A 217 6.19 -22.92 12.27
N ASN A 218 6.53 -21.72 11.81
CA ASN A 218 7.27 -21.53 10.56
C ASN A 218 8.69 -22.10 10.63
N ALA A 219 9.36 -21.97 11.77
CA ALA A 219 10.67 -22.57 12.01
C ALA A 219 10.58 -24.11 12.01
N ALA A 220 9.64 -24.69 12.77
CA ALA A 220 9.43 -26.14 12.84
C ALA A 220 9.04 -26.73 11.48
N LYS A 221 8.21 -26.02 10.71
CA LYS A 221 7.84 -26.42 9.34
C LYS A 221 9.05 -26.44 8.41
N SER A 222 9.93 -25.45 8.51
CA SER A 222 11.16 -25.39 7.70
C SER A 222 12.14 -26.50 8.10
N ALA A 223 12.28 -26.78 9.40
CA ALA A 223 13.08 -27.88 9.92
C ALA A 223 12.56 -29.26 9.45
N TYR A 224 11.25 -29.48 9.53
CA TYR A 224 10.60 -30.69 9.03
C TYR A 224 10.86 -30.91 7.53
N GLN A 225 10.72 -29.87 6.70
CA GLN A 225 10.99 -29.98 5.26
C GLN A 225 12.46 -30.29 4.96
N ALA A 226 13.39 -29.70 5.73
CA ALA A 226 14.81 -30.00 5.60
C ALA A 226 15.13 -31.44 6.03
N ALA A 227 14.54 -31.91 7.13
CA ALA A 227 14.72 -33.28 7.63
C ALA A 227 14.11 -34.32 6.67
N GLU A 228 12.95 -34.04 6.08
CA GLU A 228 12.32 -34.89 5.05
C GLU A 228 13.22 -35.03 3.81
N ALA A 229 13.78 -33.91 3.33
CA ALA A 229 14.70 -33.92 2.19
C ALA A 229 16.00 -34.67 2.51
N LEU A 230 16.57 -34.46 3.71
CA LEU A 230 17.78 -35.14 4.15
C LEU A 230 17.56 -36.65 4.28
N LYS A 231 16.43 -37.06 4.87
CA LYS A 231 16.05 -38.47 4.98
C LYS A 231 16.01 -39.14 3.61
N ALA A 232 15.29 -38.57 2.65
CA ALA A 232 15.22 -39.08 1.28
C ALA A 232 16.61 -39.15 0.61
N GLN A 233 17.47 -38.16 0.83
CA GLN A 233 18.84 -38.14 0.31
C GLN A 233 19.69 -39.28 0.91
N THR A 234 19.60 -39.50 2.23
CA THR A 234 20.36 -40.54 2.92
C THR A 234 19.86 -41.95 2.62
N GLU A 235 18.56 -42.14 2.42
CA GLU A 235 17.96 -43.40 1.97
C GLU A 235 18.47 -43.76 0.56
N ALA A 236 18.49 -42.81 -0.37
CA ALA A 236 19.04 -43.01 -1.71
C ALA A 236 20.57 -43.29 -1.69
N ALA A 237 21.31 -42.64 -0.79
CA ALA A 237 22.74 -42.89 -0.61
C ALA A 237 23.01 -44.29 -0.01
N LEU A 238 22.14 -44.75 0.89
CA LEU A 238 22.19 -46.11 1.43
C LEU A 238 21.92 -47.14 0.34
N GLU A 239 20.86 -46.99 -0.45
CA GLU A 239 20.56 -47.88 -1.58
C GLU A 239 21.75 -47.99 -2.55
N ALA A 240 22.35 -46.87 -2.92
CA ALA A 240 23.55 -46.85 -3.77
C ALA A 240 24.77 -47.55 -3.13
N ALA A 241 24.94 -47.43 -1.81
CA ALA A 241 26.02 -48.08 -1.08
C ALA A 241 25.78 -49.60 -0.94
N GLU A 242 24.53 -50.04 -0.76
CA GLU A 242 24.16 -51.46 -0.74
C GLU A 242 24.40 -52.12 -2.10
N ASP A 243 23.99 -51.47 -3.19
CA ASP A 243 24.28 -51.90 -4.56
C ASP A 243 25.78 -52.05 -4.83
N ALA A 244 26.58 -51.08 -4.38
CA ALA A 244 28.03 -51.11 -4.54
C ALA A 244 28.67 -52.24 -3.72
N TRP A 245 28.16 -52.46 -2.51
CA TRP A 245 28.59 -53.56 -1.65
C TRP A 245 28.25 -54.92 -2.26
N GLU A 246 27.04 -55.12 -2.78
CA GLU A 246 26.61 -56.37 -3.39
C GLU A 246 27.48 -56.72 -4.61
N LYS A 247 27.78 -55.72 -5.46
CA LYS A 247 28.71 -55.88 -6.60
C LYS A 247 30.11 -56.25 -6.15
N ALA A 248 30.64 -55.58 -5.13
CA ALA A 248 31.98 -55.86 -4.61
C ALA A 248 32.06 -57.25 -3.95
N ASN A 249 31.03 -57.65 -3.21
CA ASN A 249 30.94 -58.95 -2.55
C ASN A 249 30.85 -60.08 -3.59
N SER A 250 29.98 -59.93 -4.60
CA SER A 250 29.86 -60.92 -5.69
C SER A 250 31.16 -61.10 -6.46
N ASN A 251 31.88 -60.02 -6.75
CA ASN A 251 33.19 -60.08 -7.39
C ASN A 251 34.22 -60.83 -6.52
N TYR A 252 34.30 -60.52 -5.22
CA TYR A 252 35.21 -61.19 -4.30
C TYR A 252 34.90 -62.69 -4.13
N GLU A 253 33.62 -63.05 -3.99
CA GLU A 253 33.18 -64.45 -3.90
C GLU A 253 33.50 -65.24 -5.18
N SER A 254 33.36 -64.63 -6.36
CA SER A 254 33.66 -65.29 -7.64
C SER A 254 35.12 -65.70 -7.82
N LEU A 255 36.04 -65.07 -7.08
CA LEU A 255 37.49 -65.25 -7.23
C LEU A 255 38.10 -66.36 -6.35
N GLY A 256 37.33 -66.97 -5.43
CA GLY A 256 37.66 -68.20 -4.68
C GLY A 256 39.06 -68.26 -4.03
N SER A 257 39.16 -68.13 -2.70
CA SER A 257 40.47 -68.22 -2.02
C SER A 257 40.89 -69.65 -1.71
N ASP A 258 42.00 -70.13 -2.29
CA ASP A 258 42.84 -71.16 -1.66
C ASP A 258 44.10 -70.48 -1.10
N GLY A 259 44.06 -70.19 0.20
CA GLY A 259 44.97 -69.27 0.88
C GLY A 259 46.21 -69.93 1.47
N SER A 260 47.16 -70.38 0.63
CA SER A 260 48.44 -70.91 1.13
C SER A 260 49.70 -70.16 0.69
N GLU A 261 49.66 -69.37 -0.39
CA GLU A 261 50.83 -68.64 -0.91
C GLU A 261 50.60 -67.12 -0.93
N THR A 262 51.65 -66.34 -0.65
CA THR A 262 51.62 -64.86 -0.67
C THR A 262 52.26 -64.33 -1.96
N THR A 263 51.87 -63.12 -2.37
CA THR A 263 52.47 -62.40 -3.52
C THR A 263 53.99 -62.34 -3.43
N ASP A 264 54.53 -62.04 -2.24
CA ASP A 264 55.97 -62.00 -1.98
C ASP A 264 56.61 -63.39 -2.13
N SER A 265 55.97 -64.43 -1.57
CA SER A 265 56.48 -65.81 -1.65
C SER A 265 56.53 -66.34 -3.08
N LEU A 266 55.50 -66.08 -3.89
CA LEU A 266 55.46 -66.47 -5.30
C LEU A 266 56.47 -65.69 -6.14
N THR A 267 56.60 -64.39 -5.89
CA THR A 267 57.60 -63.53 -6.55
C THR A 267 59.02 -64.02 -6.26
N ASP A 268 59.30 -64.43 -5.02
CA ASP A 268 60.58 -65.01 -4.63
C ASP A 268 60.85 -66.36 -5.33
N LYS A 269 59.85 -67.25 -5.40
CA LYS A 269 59.96 -68.52 -6.14
C LYS A 269 60.23 -68.31 -7.62
N ILE A 270 59.53 -67.38 -8.27
CA ILE A 270 59.76 -67.01 -9.68
C ILE A 270 61.19 -66.46 -9.87
N ASN A 271 61.66 -65.61 -8.95
CA ASN A 271 63.00 -65.06 -9.00
C ASN A 271 64.08 -66.13 -8.83
N GLU A 272 63.89 -67.07 -7.91
CA GLU A 272 64.81 -68.20 -7.71
C GLU A 272 64.80 -69.16 -8.91
N LEU A 273 63.64 -69.51 -9.46
CA LEU A 273 63.55 -70.34 -10.67
C LEU A 273 64.26 -69.68 -11.86
N ASN A 274 64.08 -68.37 -12.04
CA ASN A 274 64.81 -67.60 -13.06
C ASN A 274 66.34 -67.57 -12.83
N LYS A 275 66.81 -67.61 -11.58
CA LYS A 275 68.24 -67.78 -11.29
C LYS A 275 68.72 -69.19 -11.67
N THR A 276 67.94 -70.21 -11.35
CA THR A 276 68.23 -71.61 -11.71
C THR A 276 68.30 -71.80 -13.22
N ILE A 277 67.32 -71.30 -13.97
CA ILE A 277 67.30 -71.31 -15.45
C ILE A 277 68.57 -70.68 -16.02
N ARG A 278 68.99 -69.53 -15.48
CA ARG A 278 70.21 -68.84 -15.94
C ARG A 278 71.48 -69.66 -15.67
N ARG A 279 71.61 -70.27 -14.49
CA ARG A 279 72.76 -71.14 -14.17
C ARG A 279 72.80 -72.36 -15.05
N TYR A 280 71.66 -73.03 -15.24
CA TYR A 280 71.57 -74.24 -16.05
C TYR A 280 71.92 -74.00 -17.52
N LYS A 281 71.52 -72.85 -18.08
CA LYS A 281 71.96 -72.40 -19.42
C LYS A 281 73.47 -72.26 -19.54
N GLU A 282 74.12 -71.70 -18.53
CA GLU A 282 75.58 -71.54 -18.52
C GLU A 282 76.29 -72.88 -18.34
N ASP A 283 75.80 -73.75 -17.46
CA ASP A 283 76.36 -75.09 -17.23
C ASP A 283 76.27 -75.95 -18.50
N TYR A 284 75.14 -75.91 -19.22
CA TYR A 284 74.98 -76.56 -20.52
C TYR A 284 76.00 -76.04 -21.53
N LYS A 285 76.18 -74.72 -21.62
CA LYS A 285 77.14 -74.09 -22.53
C LYS A 285 78.57 -74.55 -22.21
N ILE A 286 78.99 -74.49 -20.94
CA ILE A 286 80.30 -74.96 -20.49
C ILE A 286 80.50 -76.44 -20.84
N LYS A 287 79.47 -77.28 -20.65
CA LYS A 287 79.54 -78.71 -20.97
C LYS A 287 79.75 -78.95 -22.47
N VAL A 288 79.03 -78.24 -23.33
CA VAL A 288 79.18 -78.35 -24.79
C VAL A 288 80.53 -77.80 -25.25
N ASP A 289 80.98 -76.67 -24.70
CA ASP A 289 82.29 -76.07 -25.00
C ASP A 289 83.44 -77.01 -24.62
N ASN A 290 83.36 -77.68 -23.47
CA ASN A 290 84.34 -78.69 -23.05
C ASN A 290 84.35 -79.90 -24.00
N LEU A 291 83.18 -80.41 -24.38
CA LEU A 291 83.08 -81.50 -25.36
C LEU A 291 83.63 -81.08 -26.72
N GLN A 292 83.40 -79.84 -27.15
CA GLN A 292 83.98 -79.28 -28.37
C GLN A 292 85.49 -79.16 -28.28
N THR A 293 86.03 -78.68 -27.16
CA THR A 293 87.47 -78.58 -26.92
C THR A 293 88.17 -79.94 -27.03
N THR A 294 87.54 -81.04 -26.58
CA THR A 294 88.08 -82.40 -26.77
C THR A 294 88.20 -82.78 -28.24
N VAL A 295 87.19 -82.43 -29.05
CA VAL A 295 87.20 -82.67 -30.50
C VAL A 295 88.28 -81.81 -31.17
N ASP A 296 88.35 -80.53 -30.80
CA ASP A 296 89.31 -79.57 -31.35
C ASP A 296 90.75 -79.99 -31.03
N ASN A 297 91.05 -80.41 -29.79
CA ASN A 297 92.37 -80.91 -29.41
C ASN A 297 92.79 -82.17 -30.20
N ALA A 298 91.85 -83.09 -30.43
CA ALA A 298 92.12 -84.29 -31.23
C ALA A 298 92.34 -83.95 -32.71
N TYR A 299 91.60 -82.98 -33.23
CA TYR A 299 91.76 -82.44 -34.58
C TYR A 299 93.13 -81.76 -34.74
N ASP A 300 93.50 -80.88 -33.81
CA ASP A 300 94.78 -80.17 -33.82
C ASP A 300 95.95 -81.16 -33.77
N ALA A 301 95.89 -82.18 -32.91
CA ALA A 301 96.91 -83.22 -32.85
C ALA A 301 97.04 -84.03 -34.16
N TRP A 302 95.92 -84.30 -34.83
CA TRP A 302 95.93 -84.92 -36.15
C TRP A 302 96.55 -83.99 -37.20
N VAL A 303 96.15 -82.73 -37.25
CA VAL A 303 96.68 -81.73 -38.20
C VAL A 303 98.18 -81.53 -38.00
N GLU A 304 98.67 -81.45 -36.76
CA GLU A 304 100.10 -81.36 -36.45
C GLU A 304 100.88 -82.60 -36.93
N ALA A 305 100.36 -83.80 -36.66
CA ALA A 305 100.98 -85.04 -37.10
C ALA A 305 100.98 -85.19 -38.63
N ASP A 306 99.89 -84.79 -39.28
CA ASP A 306 99.78 -84.80 -40.75
C ASP A 306 100.74 -83.81 -41.38
N TYR A 307 100.83 -82.59 -40.83
CA TYR A 307 101.79 -81.59 -41.27
C TYR A 307 103.24 -82.09 -41.15
N ALA A 308 103.58 -82.76 -40.03
CA ALA A 308 104.90 -83.38 -39.84
C ALA A 308 105.19 -84.50 -40.86
N TYR A 309 104.20 -85.33 -41.17
CA TYR A 309 104.28 -86.34 -42.23
C TYR A 309 104.51 -85.72 -43.61
N GLN A 310 103.74 -84.70 -44.00
CA GLN A 310 103.90 -84.00 -45.28
C GLN A 310 105.31 -83.39 -45.39
N ASN A 311 105.83 -82.82 -44.30
CA ASN A 311 107.18 -82.27 -44.27
C ASN A 311 108.25 -83.37 -44.40
N ALA A 312 108.11 -84.50 -43.71
CA ALA A 312 109.02 -85.64 -43.86
C ALA A 312 109.02 -86.18 -45.30
N LEU A 313 107.84 -86.29 -45.92
CA LEU A 313 107.68 -86.72 -47.32
C LEU A 313 108.36 -85.74 -48.29
N TYR A 314 108.20 -84.44 -48.05
CA TYR A 314 108.87 -83.39 -48.82
C TYR A 314 110.41 -83.51 -48.74
N LEU A 315 110.97 -83.67 -47.54
CA LEU A 315 112.42 -83.81 -47.33
C LEU A 315 113.00 -85.08 -47.97
N TYR A 316 112.28 -86.21 -47.88
CA TYR A 316 112.66 -87.46 -48.55
C TYR A 316 112.74 -87.30 -50.07
N ASN A 317 111.74 -86.64 -50.69
CA ASN A 317 111.72 -86.40 -52.14
C ASN A 317 112.86 -85.48 -52.62
N GLN A 318 113.43 -84.65 -51.74
CA GLN A 318 114.61 -83.82 -52.02
C GLN A 318 115.95 -84.56 -51.81
N GLY A 319 115.92 -85.84 -51.41
CA GLY A 319 117.11 -86.64 -51.09
C GLY A 319 117.77 -86.29 -49.76
N GLN A 320 117.11 -85.50 -48.90
CA GLN A 320 117.62 -85.03 -47.60
C GLN A 320 116.97 -85.71 -46.39
N GLY A 321 116.05 -86.64 -46.62
CA GLY A 321 115.36 -87.42 -45.58
C GLY A 321 115.51 -88.94 -45.78
N SER A 322 114.97 -89.72 -44.86
CA SER A 322 114.95 -91.20 -44.95
C SER A 322 113.53 -91.73 -45.12
N LYS A 323 113.41 -92.88 -45.77
CA LYS A 323 112.12 -93.55 -45.94
C LYS A 323 111.54 -93.99 -44.59
N GLU A 324 112.37 -94.39 -43.64
CA GLU A 324 111.91 -94.77 -42.30
C GLU A 324 111.22 -93.60 -41.58
N ALA A 325 111.71 -92.36 -41.73
CA ALA A 325 111.09 -91.18 -41.12
C ALA A 325 109.71 -90.86 -41.75
N VAL A 326 109.55 -91.06 -43.06
CA VAL A 326 108.25 -90.90 -43.74
C VAL A 326 107.25 -91.93 -43.25
N ASP A 327 107.66 -93.21 -43.17
CA ASP A 327 106.79 -94.31 -42.71
C ASP A 327 106.40 -94.14 -41.24
N GLU A 328 107.32 -93.66 -40.38
CA GLU A 328 107.05 -93.36 -38.97
C GLU A 328 106.00 -92.24 -38.81
N TRP A 329 106.18 -91.11 -39.49
CA TRP A 329 105.24 -90.00 -39.40
C TRP A 329 103.90 -90.29 -40.06
N TYR A 330 103.88 -91.10 -41.13
CA TYR A 330 102.64 -91.60 -41.71
C TYR A 330 101.82 -92.41 -40.70
N GLN A 331 102.46 -93.35 -39.99
CA GLN A 331 101.80 -94.14 -38.96
C GLN A 331 101.29 -93.25 -37.81
N LYS A 332 102.04 -92.22 -37.41
CA LYS A 332 101.60 -91.25 -36.39
C LYS A 332 100.41 -90.40 -36.85
N SER A 333 100.43 -89.88 -38.08
CA SER A 333 99.30 -89.13 -38.67
C SER A 333 98.05 -90.00 -38.77
N GLU A 334 98.18 -91.23 -39.28
CA GLU A 334 97.04 -92.14 -39.42
C GLU A 334 96.47 -92.57 -38.07
N THR A 335 97.33 -92.80 -37.06
CA THR A 335 96.88 -93.07 -35.67
C THR A 335 96.15 -91.86 -35.08
N ALA A 336 96.67 -90.64 -35.29
CA ALA A 336 96.03 -89.41 -34.82
C ALA A 336 94.69 -89.14 -35.54
N ARG A 337 94.60 -89.44 -36.84
CA ARG A 337 93.36 -89.36 -37.62
C ARG A 337 92.31 -90.33 -37.10
N GLN A 338 92.68 -91.59 -36.88
CA GLN A 338 91.77 -92.61 -36.32
C GLN A 338 91.32 -92.23 -34.90
N ASN A 339 92.21 -91.64 -34.10
CA ASN A 339 91.85 -91.09 -32.79
C ASN A 339 90.86 -89.92 -32.91
N TYR A 340 91.08 -88.96 -33.81
CA TYR A 340 90.13 -87.87 -34.07
C TYR A 340 88.77 -88.39 -34.55
N GLU A 341 88.73 -89.31 -35.51
CA GLU A 341 87.49 -89.93 -36.01
C GLU A 341 86.75 -90.69 -34.88
N SER A 342 87.48 -91.40 -34.03
CA SER A 342 86.92 -92.07 -32.85
C SER A 342 86.34 -91.06 -31.85
N VAL A 343 87.08 -89.99 -31.53
CA VAL A 343 86.65 -88.92 -30.62
C VAL A 343 85.40 -88.22 -31.17
N VAL A 344 85.33 -87.93 -32.48
CA VAL A 344 84.13 -87.35 -33.10
C VAL A 344 82.93 -88.30 -33.00
N SER A 345 83.13 -89.59 -33.31
CA SER A 345 82.08 -90.61 -33.21
C SER A 345 81.57 -90.83 -31.79
N GLU A 346 82.42 -90.60 -30.77
CA GLU A 346 82.06 -90.74 -29.36
C GLU A 346 81.43 -89.46 -28.79
N ILE A 347 81.96 -88.29 -29.12
CA ILE A 347 81.53 -87.00 -28.57
C ILE A 347 80.26 -86.46 -29.24
N GLY A 348 80.03 -86.75 -30.52
CA GLY A 348 78.81 -86.33 -31.24
C GLY A 348 77.52 -86.73 -30.50
N PRO A 349 77.32 -88.03 -30.22
CA PRO A 349 76.17 -88.51 -29.44
C PRO A 349 76.09 -87.90 -28.03
N GLN A 350 77.23 -87.58 -27.40
CA GLN A 350 77.24 -86.95 -26.06
C GLN A 350 76.77 -85.49 -26.11
N LYS A 351 77.09 -84.74 -27.18
CA LYS A 351 76.56 -83.38 -27.39
C LYS A 351 75.06 -83.41 -27.69
N ASP A 352 74.61 -84.36 -28.50
CA ASP A 352 73.18 -84.54 -28.79
C ASP A 352 72.39 -84.92 -27.53
N ALA A 353 72.94 -85.84 -26.72
CA ALA A 353 72.35 -86.19 -25.41
C ALA A 353 72.34 -85.00 -24.45
N ALA A 354 73.40 -84.20 -24.39
CA ALA A 354 73.46 -82.99 -23.57
C ALA A 354 72.45 -81.93 -24.04
N LYS A 355 72.23 -81.80 -25.35
CA LYS A 355 71.24 -80.89 -25.93
C LYS A 355 69.81 -81.33 -25.63
N LEU A 356 69.52 -82.62 -25.82
CA LEU A 356 68.21 -83.20 -25.50
C LEU A 356 67.86 -83.03 -24.02
N GLU A 357 68.81 -83.30 -23.13
CA GLU A 357 68.62 -83.12 -21.69
C GLU A 357 68.37 -81.64 -21.35
N TYR A 358 69.14 -80.73 -21.95
CA TYR A 358 68.94 -79.30 -21.77
C TYR A 358 67.55 -78.83 -22.22
N ASP A 359 67.10 -79.30 -23.39
CA ASP A 359 65.80 -78.90 -23.93
C ASP A 359 64.63 -79.40 -23.06
N ARG A 360 64.70 -80.64 -22.57
CA ARG A 360 63.69 -81.19 -21.63
C ARG A 360 63.63 -80.40 -20.33
N GLN A 361 64.78 -80.13 -19.72
CA GLN A 361 64.83 -79.39 -18.47
C GLN A 361 64.35 -77.93 -18.63
N MET A 362 64.61 -77.32 -19.79
CA MET A 362 64.10 -75.98 -20.11
C MET A 362 62.58 -75.96 -20.33
N GLU A 363 62.00 -77.01 -20.90
CA GLU A 363 60.56 -77.19 -21.02
C GLU A 363 59.91 -77.28 -19.63
N ASP A 364 60.44 -78.14 -18.75
CA ASP A 364 59.97 -78.28 -17.37
C ASP A 364 60.03 -76.93 -16.60
N TYR A 365 61.13 -76.21 -16.70
CA TYR A 365 61.26 -74.88 -16.09
C TYR A 365 60.27 -73.85 -16.67
N SER A 366 59.95 -73.95 -17.96
CA SER A 366 58.98 -73.04 -18.60
C SER A 366 57.56 -73.31 -18.11
N GLU A 367 57.19 -74.58 -17.93
CA GLU A 367 55.89 -74.95 -17.37
C GLU A 367 55.77 -74.54 -15.90
N GLU A 368 56.82 -74.75 -15.10
CA GLU A 368 56.84 -74.35 -13.69
C GLU A 368 56.72 -72.84 -13.53
N LEU A 369 57.43 -72.06 -14.36
CA LEU A 369 57.35 -70.60 -14.37
C LEU A 369 55.95 -70.10 -14.76
N ALA A 370 55.33 -70.73 -15.76
CA ALA A 370 53.96 -70.40 -16.18
C ALA A 370 52.94 -70.67 -15.07
N LYS A 371 53.05 -71.80 -14.36
CA LYS A 371 52.19 -72.14 -13.21
C LYS A 371 52.34 -71.13 -12.07
N LEU A 372 53.57 -70.76 -11.72
CA LEU A 372 53.83 -69.77 -10.66
C LEU A 372 53.29 -68.37 -11.05
N GLN A 373 53.36 -67.99 -12.32
CA GLN A 373 52.82 -66.72 -12.81
C GLN A 373 51.28 -66.71 -12.80
N GLU A 374 50.64 -67.80 -13.21
CA GLU A 374 49.19 -67.96 -13.14
C GLU A 374 48.66 -67.87 -11.69
N GLN A 375 49.38 -68.48 -10.74
CA GLN A 375 49.06 -68.36 -9.31
C GLN A 375 49.22 -66.94 -8.78
N LEU A 376 50.26 -66.21 -9.22
CA LEU A 376 50.53 -64.83 -8.81
C LEU A 376 49.42 -63.87 -9.29
N ASP A 377 49.00 -64.01 -10.55
CA ASP A 377 47.95 -63.20 -11.15
C ASP A 377 46.59 -63.43 -10.46
N GLY A 378 46.28 -64.68 -10.09
CA GLY A 378 45.08 -65.02 -9.32
C GLY A 378 45.03 -64.35 -7.93
N ILE A 379 46.13 -64.39 -7.18
CA ILE A 379 46.20 -63.79 -5.84
C ILE A 379 46.08 -62.26 -5.89
N ALA A 380 46.77 -61.59 -6.84
CA ALA A 380 46.69 -60.14 -6.99
C ALA A 380 45.25 -59.66 -7.28
N GLY A 381 44.48 -60.42 -8.07
CA GLY A 381 43.06 -60.16 -8.31
C GLY A 381 42.19 -60.24 -7.04
N THR A 382 42.42 -61.26 -6.21
CA THR A 382 41.67 -61.44 -4.95
C THR A 382 41.93 -60.35 -3.91
N GLU A 383 43.18 -59.89 -3.76
CA GLU A 383 43.53 -58.84 -2.79
C GLU A 383 42.91 -57.49 -3.16
N SER A 384 42.93 -57.15 -4.46
CA SER A 384 42.26 -55.96 -4.98
C SER A 384 40.74 -56.02 -4.77
N ALA A 385 40.12 -57.18 -5.04
CA ALA A 385 38.68 -57.38 -4.82
C ALA A 385 38.31 -57.28 -3.33
N LYS A 386 39.13 -57.82 -2.43
CA LYS A 386 38.94 -57.71 -0.98
C LYS A 386 38.98 -56.26 -0.49
N LYS A 387 39.97 -55.48 -0.95
CA LYS A 387 40.07 -54.05 -0.60
C LYS A 387 38.86 -53.25 -1.08
N ALA A 388 38.32 -53.57 -2.26
CA ALA A 388 37.10 -52.97 -2.77
C ALA A 388 35.88 -53.34 -1.91
N LEU A 389 35.77 -54.61 -1.48
CA LEU A 389 34.73 -55.08 -0.56
C LEU A 389 34.82 -54.40 0.81
N ASP A 390 36.02 -54.28 1.40
CA ASP A 390 36.22 -53.59 2.68
C ASP A 390 35.79 -52.12 2.59
N THR A 391 36.15 -51.45 1.48
CA THR A 391 35.75 -50.05 1.23
C THR A 391 34.24 -49.92 1.07
N ALA A 392 33.61 -50.79 0.30
CA ALA A 392 32.16 -50.80 0.09
C ALA A 392 31.41 -51.11 1.41
N THR A 393 31.96 -51.99 2.24
CA THR A 393 31.39 -52.34 3.56
C THR A 393 31.37 -51.13 4.48
N LYS A 394 32.50 -50.41 4.58
CA LYS A 394 32.59 -49.19 5.39
C LYS A 394 31.66 -48.08 4.88
N ASN A 395 31.54 -47.93 3.55
CA ASN A 395 30.62 -46.95 2.96
C ASN A 395 29.16 -47.31 3.25
N LYS A 396 28.79 -48.59 3.15
CA LYS A 396 27.45 -49.08 3.53
C LYS A 396 27.16 -48.79 5.00
N GLU A 397 28.05 -49.17 5.93
CA GLU A 397 27.89 -48.88 7.37
C GLU A 397 27.69 -47.38 7.66
N THR A 398 28.47 -46.52 6.99
CA THR A 398 28.35 -45.06 7.12
C THR A 398 27.01 -44.56 6.58
N ALA A 399 26.58 -45.05 5.42
CA ALA A 399 25.31 -44.67 4.82
C ALA A 399 24.12 -45.15 5.67
N THR A 400 24.19 -46.35 6.27
CA THR A 400 23.19 -46.86 7.20
C THR A 400 23.04 -45.94 8.39
N LYS A 401 24.14 -45.58 9.05
CA LYS A 401 24.11 -44.68 10.19
C LYS A 401 23.51 -43.31 9.83
N ASN A 402 23.92 -42.74 8.70
CA ASN A 402 23.40 -41.45 8.25
C ASN A 402 21.89 -41.50 7.97
N ALA A 403 21.39 -42.61 7.43
CA ALA A 403 19.96 -42.81 7.19
C ALA A 403 19.16 -43.00 8.49
N GLU A 404 19.72 -43.71 9.47
CA GLU A 404 19.13 -43.85 10.81
C GLU A 404 19.05 -42.50 11.54
N ASP A 405 20.16 -41.74 11.55
CA ASP A 405 20.23 -40.41 12.16
C ASP A 405 19.22 -39.45 11.47
N ALA A 406 19.17 -39.42 10.14
CA ALA A 406 18.21 -38.59 9.40
C ALA A 406 16.74 -39.01 9.61
N SER A 407 16.47 -40.30 9.76
CA SER A 407 15.11 -40.79 10.08
C SER A 407 14.68 -40.34 11.47
N LYS A 408 15.60 -40.35 12.44
CA LYS A 408 15.33 -39.86 13.79
C LYS A 408 15.05 -38.36 13.80
N ASP A 409 15.89 -37.56 13.14
CA ASP A 409 15.71 -36.11 13.01
C ASP A 409 14.37 -35.75 12.33
N PHE A 410 13.94 -36.55 11.36
CA PHE A 410 12.62 -36.41 10.72
C PHE A 410 11.47 -36.63 11.71
N ASP A 411 11.53 -37.69 12.52
CA ASP A 411 10.48 -37.99 13.51
C ASP A 411 10.41 -36.92 14.62
N GLU A 412 11.57 -36.44 15.08
CA GLU A 412 11.66 -35.33 16.05
C GLU A 412 11.07 -34.04 15.46
N SER A 413 11.51 -33.64 14.25
CA SER A 413 11.01 -32.42 13.57
C SER A 413 9.51 -32.50 13.27
N LYS A 414 8.99 -33.69 12.96
CA LYS A 414 7.56 -33.92 12.73
C LYS A 414 6.76 -33.71 14.02
N THR A 415 7.28 -34.19 15.15
CA THR A 415 6.65 -34.01 16.46
C THR A 415 6.61 -32.52 16.82
N GLU A 416 7.73 -31.82 16.71
CA GLU A 416 7.82 -30.38 16.95
C GLU A 416 6.86 -29.57 16.06
N LEU A 417 6.74 -29.93 14.77
CA LEU A 417 5.78 -29.30 13.87
C LEU A 417 4.34 -29.48 14.36
N THR A 418 3.97 -30.69 14.78
CA THR A 418 2.60 -30.95 15.26
C THR A 418 2.27 -30.20 16.54
N GLU A 419 3.23 -30.08 17.46
CA GLU A 419 3.07 -29.31 18.70
C GLU A 419 2.94 -27.82 18.42
N ALA A 420 3.84 -27.27 17.60
CA ALA A 420 3.82 -25.85 17.22
C ALA A 420 2.55 -25.49 16.42
N GLU A 421 2.08 -26.37 15.54
CA GLU A 421 0.82 -26.17 14.80
C GLU A 421 -0.40 -26.16 15.74
N THR A 422 -0.39 -27.02 16.75
CA THR A 422 -1.47 -27.09 17.75
C THR A 422 -1.50 -25.81 18.60
N GLU A 423 -0.35 -25.36 19.09
CA GLU A 423 -0.20 -24.10 19.84
C GLU A 423 -0.67 -22.90 18.99
N TYR A 424 -0.18 -22.80 17.75
CA TYR A 424 -0.53 -21.72 16.83
C TYR A 424 -2.04 -21.66 16.54
N LYS A 425 -2.67 -22.80 16.21
CA LYS A 425 -4.12 -22.85 15.97
C LYS A 425 -4.95 -22.52 17.20
N ALA A 426 -4.51 -22.95 18.39
CA ALA A 426 -5.19 -22.61 19.63
C ALA A 426 -5.17 -21.11 19.89
N LEU A 427 -4.03 -20.45 19.67
CA LEU A 427 -3.89 -19.00 19.83
C LEU A 427 -4.67 -18.20 18.77
N GLN A 428 -4.75 -18.67 17.52
CA GLN A 428 -5.62 -18.04 16.51
C GLN A 428 -7.09 -18.04 16.94
N LYS A 429 -7.57 -19.14 17.52
CA LYS A 429 -8.94 -19.23 18.03
C LYS A 429 -9.17 -18.32 19.23
N LEU A 430 -8.18 -18.21 20.13
CA LEU A 430 -8.25 -17.31 21.27
C LEU A 430 -8.31 -15.84 20.83
N GLN A 431 -7.50 -15.43 19.85
CA GLN A 431 -7.56 -14.08 19.28
C GLN A 431 -8.96 -13.79 18.70
N LEU A 432 -9.49 -14.72 17.91
CA LEU A 432 -10.83 -14.56 17.32
C LEU A 432 -11.92 -14.49 18.39
N LEU A 433 -11.76 -15.22 19.51
CA LEU A 433 -12.67 -15.15 20.65
C LEU A 433 -12.64 -13.75 21.28
N GLU A 434 -11.46 -13.21 21.58
CA GLU A 434 -11.29 -11.85 22.13
C GLU A 434 -11.88 -10.77 21.21
N GLU A 435 -11.67 -10.89 19.90
CA GLU A 435 -12.27 -9.99 18.90
C GLU A 435 -13.80 -10.07 18.91
N CYS A 436 -14.36 -11.29 18.97
CA CYS A 436 -15.80 -11.50 19.02
C CYS A 436 -16.40 -10.92 20.32
N GLU A 437 -15.74 -11.10 21.46
CA GLU A 437 -16.15 -10.53 22.75
C GLU A 437 -16.14 -9.00 22.71
N SER A 438 -15.10 -8.39 22.13
CA SER A 438 -15.03 -6.93 21.95
C SER A 438 -16.14 -6.39 21.03
N ILE A 439 -16.43 -7.08 19.93
CA ILE A 439 -17.53 -6.69 19.04
C ILE A 439 -18.88 -6.83 19.76
N LEU A 440 -19.08 -7.91 20.52
CA LEU A 440 -20.31 -8.12 21.29
C LEU A 440 -20.54 -7.00 22.30
N ASP A 441 -19.50 -6.56 23.02
CA ASP A 441 -19.56 -5.44 23.97
C ASP A 441 -19.99 -4.12 23.28
N GLY A 442 -19.39 -3.82 22.12
CA GLY A 442 -19.77 -2.66 21.32
C GLY A 442 -21.19 -2.73 20.76
N LEU A 443 -21.68 -3.92 20.41
CA LEU A 443 -23.07 -4.12 19.98
C LEU A 443 -24.06 -3.96 21.14
N ASN A 444 -23.73 -4.49 22.32
CA ASN A 444 -24.56 -4.31 23.52
C ASN A 444 -24.67 -2.84 23.89
N THR A 445 -23.55 -2.10 23.90
CA THR A 445 -23.55 -0.65 24.18
C THR A 445 -24.47 0.12 23.22
N LYS A 446 -24.44 -0.22 21.91
CA LYS A 446 -25.35 0.38 20.93
C LYS A 446 -26.81 -0.01 21.16
N ASN A 447 -27.07 -1.26 21.55
CA ASN A 447 -28.40 -1.74 21.85
C ASN A 447 -28.99 -1.07 23.10
N ASP A 448 -28.17 -0.86 24.13
CA ASP A 448 -28.55 -0.14 25.35
C ASP A 448 -28.89 1.31 25.01
N SER A 449 -28.05 2.01 24.23
CA SER A 449 -28.33 3.38 23.79
C SER A 449 -29.63 3.51 22.99
N ILE A 450 -29.97 2.54 22.13
CA ILE A 450 -31.25 2.53 21.41
C ILE A 450 -32.41 2.23 22.35
N THR A 451 -32.19 1.39 23.37
CA THR A 451 -33.20 1.09 24.39
C THR A 451 -33.55 2.35 25.19
N ASP A 452 -32.54 3.13 25.60
CA ASP A 452 -32.73 4.41 26.28
C ASP A 452 -33.50 5.41 25.39
N GLN A 453 -33.16 5.51 24.10
CA GLN A 453 -33.89 6.38 23.15
C GLN A 453 -35.35 5.95 22.95
N LEU A 454 -35.61 4.63 22.94
CA LEU A 454 -36.97 4.11 22.86
C LEU A 454 -37.77 4.45 24.12
N GLU A 455 -37.16 4.37 25.31
CA GLU A 455 -37.81 4.73 26.56
C GLU A 455 -38.16 6.22 26.58
N GLU A 456 -37.19 7.10 26.29
CA GLU A 456 -37.39 8.55 26.20
C GLU A 456 -38.51 8.93 25.22
N LYS A 457 -38.51 8.35 24.02
CA LYS A 457 -39.53 8.64 22.99
C LYS A 457 -40.91 8.12 23.34
N ASN A 458 -40.99 6.96 24.01
CA ASN A 458 -42.26 6.41 24.49
C ASN A 458 -42.82 7.23 25.67
N GLU A 459 -41.97 7.73 26.56
CA GLU A 459 -42.37 8.65 27.63
C GLU A 459 -42.90 9.96 27.04
N GLU A 460 -42.17 10.58 26.09
CA GLU A 460 -42.59 11.80 25.38
C GLU A 460 -43.96 11.61 24.72
N LYS A 461 -44.16 10.48 24.03
CA LYS A 461 -45.45 10.12 23.43
C LYS A 461 -46.56 9.96 24.48
N THR A 462 -46.27 9.34 25.62
CA THR A 462 -47.24 9.10 26.68
C THR A 462 -47.70 10.40 27.31
N GLU A 463 -46.77 11.31 27.65
CA GLU A 463 -47.08 12.63 28.21
C GLU A 463 -48.00 13.46 27.29
N ILE A 464 -47.77 13.42 25.97
CA ILE A 464 -48.62 14.13 25.00
C ILE A 464 -50.02 13.50 24.92
N SER A 465 -50.13 12.20 25.13
CA SER A 465 -51.38 11.44 25.01
C SER A 465 -52.31 11.52 26.23
N GLU A 466 -51.76 11.66 27.45
CA GLU A 466 -52.55 11.66 28.69
C GLU A 466 -53.46 12.90 28.88
N GLY A 467 -53.27 13.95 28.06
CA GLY A 467 -54.06 15.18 28.08
C GLY A 467 -55.14 15.31 26.98
N ALA A 468 -55.30 14.31 26.11
CA ALA A 468 -56.08 14.47 24.89
C ALA A 468 -57.60 14.27 25.11
N VAL A 469 -58.38 15.35 24.91
CA VAL A 469 -59.82 15.27 24.58
C VAL A 469 -59.93 14.76 23.14
N SER A 470 -60.87 13.85 22.86
CA SER A 470 -61.12 13.36 21.50
C SER A 470 -61.37 14.52 20.52
N VAL A 471 -60.70 14.47 19.35
CA VAL A 471 -60.90 15.44 18.26
C VAL A 471 -62.37 15.50 17.85
N GLU A 472 -63.05 14.35 17.78
CA GLU A 472 -64.49 14.27 17.43
C GLU A 472 -65.36 14.99 18.46
N ASP A 473 -65.10 14.77 19.76
CA ASP A 473 -65.87 15.43 20.83
C ASP A 473 -65.68 16.95 20.77
N GLN A 474 -64.46 17.42 20.54
CA GLN A 474 -64.16 18.84 20.47
C GLN A 474 -64.67 19.49 19.16
N GLN A 475 -64.71 18.75 18.04
CA GLN A 475 -65.35 19.20 16.80
C GLN A 475 -66.87 19.36 16.96
N ASP A 476 -67.52 18.45 17.67
CA ASP A 476 -68.96 18.54 17.97
C ASP A 476 -69.28 19.75 18.85
N VAL A 477 -68.41 20.08 19.81
CA VAL A 477 -68.53 21.32 20.61
C VAL A 477 -68.42 22.56 19.72
N VAL A 478 -67.42 22.63 18.83
CA VAL A 478 -67.26 23.75 17.89
C VAL A 478 -68.48 23.88 16.98
N LYS A 479 -68.99 22.77 16.46
CA LYS A 479 -70.19 22.73 15.60
C LYS A 479 -71.44 23.21 16.32
N THR A 480 -71.66 22.75 17.56
CA THR A 480 -72.79 23.14 18.39
C THR A 480 -72.76 24.64 18.69
N LEU A 481 -71.62 25.15 19.14
CA LEU A 481 -71.43 26.59 19.41
C LEU A 481 -71.62 27.44 18.14
N THR A 482 -71.21 26.93 16.98
CA THR A 482 -71.42 27.61 15.69
C THR A 482 -72.91 27.73 15.37
N GLN A 483 -73.68 26.64 15.51
CA GLN A 483 -75.13 26.63 15.25
C GLN A 483 -75.90 27.54 16.22
N GLU A 484 -75.51 27.55 17.50
CA GLU A 484 -76.08 28.44 18.51
C GLU A 484 -75.82 29.92 18.16
N LEU A 485 -74.59 30.24 17.76
CA LEU A 485 -74.19 31.58 17.36
C LEU A 485 -74.93 32.06 16.10
N GLU A 486 -75.08 31.21 15.09
CA GLU A 486 -75.87 31.52 13.88
C GLU A 486 -77.35 31.79 14.21
N THR A 487 -77.93 31.01 15.13
CA THR A 487 -79.32 31.18 15.58
C THR A 487 -79.52 32.52 16.28
N LEU A 488 -78.62 32.88 17.20
CA LEU A 488 -78.66 34.17 17.91
C LEU A 488 -78.52 35.35 16.93
N GLN A 489 -77.60 35.24 15.96
CA GLN A 489 -77.41 36.28 14.93
C GLN A 489 -78.64 36.44 14.04
N HIS A 490 -79.27 35.34 13.63
CA HIS A 490 -80.50 35.38 12.83
C HIS A 490 -81.64 36.05 13.60
N ASN A 491 -81.85 35.68 14.86
CA ASN A 491 -82.88 36.27 15.71
C ASN A 491 -82.68 37.78 15.91
N LEU A 492 -81.43 38.21 16.15
CA LEU A 492 -81.10 39.63 16.25
C LEU A 492 -81.37 40.36 14.94
N ALA A 493 -81.02 39.78 13.79
CA ALA A 493 -81.23 40.39 12.48
C ALA A 493 -82.72 40.56 12.14
N VAL A 494 -83.56 39.58 12.49
CA VAL A 494 -85.02 39.65 12.33
C VAL A 494 -85.59 40.76 13.20
N LYS A 495 -85.23 40.83 14.48
CA LYS A 495 -85.65 41.93 15.36
C LYS A 495 -85.22 43.29 14.78
N LYS A 496 -83.97 43.42 14.30
CA LYS A 496 -83.45 44.69 13.73
C LYS A 496 -84.23 45.15 12.48
N GLN A 497 -84.85 44.25 11.73
CA GLN A 497 -85.71 44.59 10.58
C GLN A 497 -87.10 45.15 10.95
N GLU A 498 -87.60 44.87 12.15
CA GLU A 498 -88.94 45.26 12.61
C GLU A 498 -88.97 46.61 13.34
N ALA A 499 -87.82 47.25 13.58
CA ALA A 499 -87.65 48.49 14.34
C ALA A 499 -87.86 49.78 13.51
N GLY A 500 -88.34 50.87 14.12
CA GLY A 500 -88.62 52.16 13.46
C GLY A 500 -87.38 53.01 13.15
N LEU A 501 -87.53 54.07 12.33
CA LEU A 501 -86.42 54.95 11.89
C LEU A 501 -85.64 55.64 13.02
N GLN A 502 -86.27 55.85 14.18
CA GLN A 502 -85.60 56.42 15.37
C GLN A 502 -84.78 55.34 16.09
N ASP A 503 -85.34 54.13 16.24
CA ASP A 503 -84.65 52.96 16.79
C ASP A 503 -83.43 52.60 15.94
N GLN A 504 -83.52 52.72 14.62
CA GLN A 504 -82.39 52.50 13.69
C GLN A 504 -81.26 53.51 13.88
N ARG A 505 -81.54 54.78 14.21
CA ARG A 505 -80.51 55.79 14.48
C ARG A 505 -79.83 55.57 15.82
N ASP A 506 -80.62 55.31 16.86
CA ASP A 506 -80.07 54.99 18.18
C ASP A 506 -79.28 53.67 18.13
N GLN A 507 -79.67 52.72 17.28
CA GLN A 507 -78.94 51.46 17.06
C GLN A 507 -77.59 51.67 16.33
N ILE A 508 -77.52 52.51 15.29
CA ILE A 508 -76.24 52.80 14.63
C ILE A 508 -75.25 53.41 15.64
N GLU A 509 -75.74 54.28 16.52
CA GLU A 509 -74.92 54.91 17.55
C GLU A 509 -74.48 53.90 18.63
N ILE A 510 -75.37 52.98 19.05
CA ILE A 510 -75.06 51.88 19.99
C ILE A 510 -74.06 50.88 19.38
N ASP A 511 -74.24 50.49 18.12
CA ASP A 511 -73.34 49.58 17.38
C ASP A 511 -71.95 50.22 17.20
N GLU A 512 -71.88 51.53 16.93
CA GLU A 512 -70.61 52.28 16.90
C GLU A 512 -69.93 52.34 18.28
N MET A 513 -70.70 52.47 19.37
CA MET A 513 -70.16 52.45 20.73
C MET A 513 -69.67 51.06 21.13
N LEU A 514 -70.40 49.99 20.77
CA LEU A 514 -69.97 48.60 20.96
C LEU A 514 -68.68 48.32 20.21
N LYS A 515 -68.59 48.73 18.95
CA LYS A 515 -67.38 48.55 18.15
C LYS A 515 -66.17 49.25 18.79
N LYS A 516 -66.35 50.46 19.32
CA LYS A 516 -65.29 51.17 20.07
C LYS A 516 -64.92 50.45 21.37
N ILE A 517 -65.90 49.88 22.08
CA ILE A 517 -65.64 49.07 23.29
C ILE A 517 -64.87 47.80 22.94
N ASP A 518 -65.26 47.08 21.88
CA ASP A 518 -64.58 45.85 21.45
C ASP A 518 -63.15 46.13 20.98
N GLU A 519 -62.94 47.19 20.19
CA GLU A 519 -61.61 47.65 19.79
C GLU A 519 -60.76 48.02 21.02
N GLN A 520 -61.37 48.67 22.02
CA GLN A 520 -60.69 49.03 23.25
C GLN A 520 -60.43 47.83 24.17
N LYS A 521 -61.32 46.82 24.20
CA LYS A 521 -61.14 45.55 24.93
C LYS A 521 -60.02 44.72 24.34
N GLU A 522 -59.95 44.62 23.03
CA GLU A 522 -58.83 43.97 22.34
C GLU A 522 -57.52 44.72 22.60
N LEU A 523 -57.56 46.06 22.67
CA LEU A 523 -56.39 46.87 23.04
C LEU A 523 -55.96 46.64 24.50
N VAL A 524 -56.89 46.59 25.44
CA VAL A 524 -56.62 46.26 26.86
C VAL A 524 -56.07 44.84 26.95
N LYS A 525 -56.69 43.86 26.30
CA LYS A 525 -56.23 42.46 26.29
C LYS A 525 -54.85 42.32 25.66
N LYS A 526 -54.54 43.10 24.62
CA LYS A 526 -53.20 43.18 24.02
C LYS A 526 -52.17 43.69 25.02
N TYR A 527 -52.48 44.78 25.73
CA TYR A 527 -51.59 45.31 26.76
C TYR A 527 -51.52 44.43 28.02
N GLU A 528 -52.59 43.72 28.38
CA GLU A 528 -52.60 42.74 29.48
C GLU A 528 -51.79 41.50 29.14
N ALA A 529 -51.95 40.92 27.95
CA ALA A 529 -51.16 39.78 27.50
C ALA A 529 -49.65 40.10 27.46
N ASN A 530 -49.30 41.33 27.08
CA ASN A 530 -47.92 41.81 27.09
C ASN A 530 -47.40 42.10 28.52
N SER A 531 -48.31 42.32 29.49
CA SER A 531 -47.95 42.66 30.88
C SER A 531 -47.61 41.48 31.81
N VAL A 532 -47.83 40.23 31.37
CA VAL A 532 -47.83 39.05 32.25
C VAL A 532 -46.43 38.52 32.59
N ASP A 533 -45.39 38.86 31.84
CA ASP A 533 -44.04 38.41 32.14
C ASP A 533 -43.14 39.56 32.60
N ALA A 534 -42.76 39.53 33.88
CA ALA A 534 -41.73 40.40 34.47
C ALA A 534 -40.32 40.15 33.89
N LYS A 535 -40.22 39.42 32.77
CA LYS A 535 -38.99 38.94 32.16
C LYS A 535 -39.11 38.96 30.64
N ILE A 536 -38.13 39.57 29.98
CA ILE A 536 -37.97 39.46 28.53
C ILE A 536 -37.01 38.30 28.27
N THR A 537 -37.44 37.33 27.47
CA THR A 537 -36.65 36.12 27.15
C THR A 537 -36.15 36.13 25.71
N ALA A 538 -35.14 35.31 25.41
CA ALA A 538 -34.64 35.11 24.07
C ALA A 538 -35.67 34.36 23.22
N THR A 539 -35.94 34.86 22.00
CA THR A 539 -36.90 34.25 21.07
C THR A 539 -36.28 33.17 20.18
N VAL A 540 -34.95 33.12 20.11
CA VAL A 540 -34.14 32.22 19.28
C VAL A 540 -32.85 31.85 20.02
N ASP A 541 -32.29 30.69 19.69
CA ASP A 541 -30.94 30.32 20.11
C ASP A 541 -29.91 31.20 19.37
N GLY A 542 -28.97 31.79 20.09
CA GLY A 542 -27.99 32.67 19.47
C GLY A 542 -27.04 33.37 20.40
N GLN A 543 -26.14 34.16 19.81
CA GLN A 543 -25.20 35.00 20.54
C GLN A 543 -25.72 36.44 20.63
N VAL A 544 -25.64 37.05 21.81
CA VAL A 544 -25.99 38.47 22.02
C VAL A 544 -24.94 39.35 21.33
N ASN A 545 -25.35 40.05 20.27
CA ASN A 545 -24.48 40.93 19.49
C ASN A 545 -24.30 42.31 20.14
N SER A 546 -25.39 42.87 20.67
CA SER A 546 -25.35 44.16 21.36
C SER A 546 -26.56 44.35 22.28
N ILE A 547 -26.33 44.94 23.46
CA ILE A 547 -27.36 45.36 24.41
C ILE A 547 -27.45 46.91 24.43
N SER A 548 -28.61 47.44 24.09
CA SER A 548 -28.88 48.89 24.07
C SER A 548 -29.63 49.39 25.31
N ALA A 549 -30.11 48.48 26.16
CA ALA A 549 -30.91 48.81 27.34
C ALA A 549 -30.08 48.87 28.63
N VAL A 550 -30.41 49.81 29.53
CA VAL A 550 -29.67 50.02 30.80
C VAL A 550 -30.58 49.78 32.00
N ALA A 551 -30.08 49.14 33.05
CA ALA A 551 -30.82 48.97 34.29
C ALA A 551 -31.17 50.34 34.91
N GLY A 552 -32.44 50.52 35.30
CA GLY A 552 -32.99 51.75 35.85
C GLY A 552 -33.49 52.77 34.81
N SER A 553 -33.37 52.49 33.51
CA SER A 553 -33.97 53.34 32.47
C SER A 553 -35.40 52.91 32.13
N GLU A 554 -36.25 53.89 31.83
CA GLU A 554 -37.58 53.69 31.26
C GLU A 554 -37.46 53.37 29.76
N THR A 555 -38.17 52.33 29.31
CA THR A 555 -38.22 51.94 27.90
C THR A 555 -39.28 52.72 27.13
N THR A 556 -39.08 52.85 25.83
CA THR A 556 -40.09 53.41 24.92
C THR A 556 -40.64 52.32 23.99
N VAL A 557 -41.90 52.47 23.58
CA VAL A 557 -42.57 51.54 22.66
C VAL A 557 -41.76 51.42 21.36
N GLY A 558 -41.39 50.19 20.98
CA GLY A 558 -40.61 49.90 19.78
C GLY A 558 -39.10 50.09 19.96
N GLN A 559 -38.62 50.42 21.16
CA GLN A 559 -37.20 50.48 21.47
C GLN A 559 -36.59 49.08 21.35
N THR A 560 -35.49 48.99 20.60
CA THR A 560 -34.65 47.79 20.57
C THR A 560 -33.86 47.71 21.88
N LEU A 561 -33.95 46.57 22.57
CA LEU A 561 -33.28 46.33 23.84
C LEU A 561 -31.99 45.52 23.67
N CYS A 562 -32.01 44.50 22.80
CA CYS A 562 -30.81 43.81 22.35
C CYS A 562 -30.97 43.21 20.95
N GLU A 563 -29.85 42.83 20.34
CA GLU A 563 -29.80 42.10 19.06
C GLU A 563 -29.14 40.74 19.27
N ILE A 564 -29.79 39.66 18.81
CA ILE A 564 -29.31 38.28 18.90
C ILE A 564 -29.00 37.76 17.49
N VAL A 565 -27.82 37.20 17.30
CA VAL A 565 -27.45 36.50 16.06
C VAL A 565 -27.86 35.04 16.20
N ALA A 566 -28.83 34.60 15.39
CA ALA A 566 -29.34 33.24 15.45
C ALA A 566 -28.33 32.24 14.87
N THR A 567 -28.06 31.17 15.60
CA THR A 567 -27.08 30.13 15.21
C THR A 567 -27.69 29.04 14.34
N GLU A 568 -29.00 28.82 14.42
CA GLU A 568 -29.74 27.74 13.74
C GLU A 568 -29.74 27.86 12.20
N LEU A 569 -29.63 29.07 11.67
CA LEU A 569 -29.68 29.30 10.22
C LEU A 569 -28.30 29.24 9.55
N GLY A 570 -27.24 28.90 10.30
CA GLY A 570 -25.87 28.86 9.83
C GLY A 570 -25.32 30.22 9.40
N TYR A 571 -24.13 30.22 8.80
CA TYR A 571 -23.49 31.43 8.30
C TYR A 571 -23.44 31.44 6.78
N SER A 572 -23.31 32.61 6.17
CA SER A 572 -23.04 32.70 4.74
C SER A 572 -21.99 33.75 4.43
N CYS A 573 -21.47 33.69 3.21
CA CYS A 573 -20.67 34.76 2.65
C CYS A 573 -20.99 34.93 1.17
N GLU A 574 -20.83 36.14 0.66
CA GLU A 574 -21.09 36.48 -0.73
C GLU A 574 -19.78 36.76 -1.47
N VAL A 575 -19.60 36.10 -2.60
CA VAL A 575 -18.42 36.25 -3.46
C VAL A 575 -18.86 36.78 -4.82
N PRO A 576 -18.33 37.94 -5.26
CA PRO A 576 -18.52 38.38 -6.64
C PRO A 576 -17.70 37.49 -7.60
N LEU A 577 -18.37 36.95 -8.60
CA LEU A 577 -17.80 36.20 -9.71
C LEU A 577 -17.94 37.02 -10.99
N THR A 578 -16.88 37.08 -11.80
CA THR A 578 -16.98 37.61 -13.17
C THR A 578 -17.88 36.72 -14.04
N LEU A 579 -18.38 37.23 -15.16
CA LEU A 579 -19.22 36.43 -16.06
C LEU A 579 -18.54 35.12 -16.50
N GLU A 580 -17.24 35.16 -16.81
CA GLU A 580 -16.46 33.97 -17.20
C GLU A 580 -16.30 32.98 -16.05
N GLN A 581 -16.02 33.44 -14.83
CA GLN A 581 -15.99 32.59 -13.63
C GLN A 581 -17.36 31.97 -13.35
N SER A 582 -18.45 32.74 -13.50
CA SER A 582 -19.80 32.28 -13.21
C SER A 582 -20.31 31.18 -14.16
N LYS A 583 -19.75 31.07 -15.37
CA LYS A 583 -20.07 29.98 -16.31
C LYS A 583 -19.49 28.64 -15.87
N ARG A 584 -18.45 28.66 -15.03
CA ARG A 584 -17.61 27.52 -14.66
C ARG A 584 -17.90 26.97 -13.26
N VAL A 585 -18.73 27.69 -12.50
CA VAL A 585 -19.17 27.35 -11.15
C VAL A 585 -20.66 26.96 -11.17
N ARG A 586 -21.07 26.03 -10.32
CA ARG A 586 -22.46 25.56 -10.15
C ARG A 586 -22.88 25.60 -8.69
N VAL A 587 -24.19 25.69 -8.48
CA VAL A 587 -24.80 25.48 -7.17
C VAL A 587 -24.50 24.03 -6.76
N GLY A 588 -23.98 23.83 -5.55
CA GLY A 588 -23.53 22.55 -5.01
C GLY A 588 -22.02 22.31 -5.08
N ASP A 589 -21.24 23.17 -5.75
CA ASP A 589 -19.77 23.03 -5.75
C ASP A 589 -19.21 23.27 -4.34
N SER A 590 -18.25 22.43 -3.94
CA SER A 590 -17.54 22.56 -2.67
C SER A 590 -16.50 23.67 -2.73
N VAL A 591 -16.39 24.42 -1.63
CA VAL A 591 -15.46 25.56 -1.49
C VAL A 591 -14.46 25.23 -0.40
N THR A 592 -13.16 25.34 -0.70
CA THR A 592 -12.10 25.11 0.29
C THR A 592 -11.78 26.41 1.03
N VAL A 593 -11.76 26.37 2.36
CA VAL A 593 -11.39 27.52 3.21
C VAL A 593 -9.92 27.39 3.63
N SER A 594 -9.06 28.29 3.15
CA SER A 594 -7.59 28.15 3.29
C SER A 594 -7.02 28.67 4.62
N ASN A 595 -7.85 28.87 5.66
CA ASN A 595 -7.40 29.38 6.98
C ASN A 595 -7.82 28.52 8.18
N SER A 596 -8.27 27.29 7.96
CA SER A 596 -8.66 26.36 9.02
C SER A 596 -7.48 25.51 9.47
N TRP A 597 -6.63 26.05 10.34
CA TRP A 597 -5.58 25.25 10.98
C TRP A 597 -6.13 24.40 12.14
N TRP A 598 -7.33 24.72 12.67
CA TRP A 598 -7.90 24.08 13.88
C TRP A 598 -9.42 23.81 13.83
N SER A 599 -10.13 24.02 12.71
CA SER A 599 -11.59 23.79 12.63
C SER A 599 -12.05 23.26 11.26
N ASP A 600 -12.97 22.30 11.25
CA ASP A 600 -13.57 21.74 10.03
C ASP A 600 -14.68 22.66 9.48
N ILE A 601 -14.30 23.78 8.87
CA ILE A 601 -15.27 24.66 8.19
C ILE A 601 -15.66 24.03 6.85
N GLN A 602 -16.93 23.67 6.69
CA GLN A 602 -17.48 23.22 5.42
C GLN A 602 -18.15 24.39 4.70
N ALA A 603 -17.89 24.51 3.40
CA ALA A 603 -18.41 25.61 2.59
C ALA A 603 -18.94 25.10 1.24
N THR A 604 -20.17 25.46 0.89
CA THR A 604 -20.84 25.01 -0.35
C THR A 604 -21.60 26.16 -0.99
N ILE A 605 -21.58 26.23 -2.32
CA ILE A 605 -22.32 27.25 -3.07
C ILE A 605 -23.81 26.91 -3.08
N VAL A 606 -24.64 27.79 -2.53
CA VAL A 606 -26.10 27.60 -2.43
C VAL A 606 -26.85 28.37 -3.50
N SER A 607 -26.35 29.54 -3.91
CA SER A 607 -27.01 30.33 -4.95
C SER A 607 -26.03 31.13 -5.79
N ILE A 608 -26.37 31.36 -7.06
CA ILE A 608 -25.62 32.26 -7.96
C ILE A 608 -26.63 33.21 -8.61
N LYS A 609 -26.59 34.49 -8.26
CA LYS A 609 -27.52 35.52 -8.74
C LYS A 609 -26.78 36.59 -9.55
N ASN A 610 -27.50 37.35 -10.37
CA ASN A 610 -26.88 38.51 -11.03
C ASN A 610 -26.49 39.55 -9.99
N ASP A 611 -25.31 40.15 -10.14
CA ASP A 611 -24.85 41.22 -9.26
C ASP A 611 -25.73 42.46 -9.43
N PRO A 612 -26.44 42.92 -8.39
CA PRO A 612 -27.29 44.12 -8.47
C PRO A 612 -26.51 45.39 -8.80
N LYS A 613 -25.21 45.46 -8.47
CA LYS A 613 -24.36 46.62 -8.71
C LYS A 613 -23.79 46.64 -10.13
N ASN A 614 -23.67 45.49 -10.78
CA ASN A 614 -23.17 45.35 -12.15
C ASN A 614 -23.98 44.32 -12.98
N PRO A 615 -25.26 44.61 -13.28
CA PRO A 615 -26.12 43.68 -14.02
C PRO A 615 -25.57 43.43 -15.44
N GLY A 616 -25.07 42.23 -15.69
CA GLY A 616 -24.58 41.78 -17.00
C GLY A 616 -23.09 41.43 -17.05
N ASN A 617 -22.27 41.95 -16.13
CA ASN A 617 -20.82 41.72 -16.13
C ASN A 617 -20.34 40.83 -14.98
N SER A 618 -21.09 40.76 -13.87
CA SER A 618 -20.78 39.90 -12.72
C SER A 618 -22.02 39.20 -12.16
N LYS A 619 -21.77 38.11 -11.43
CA LYS A 619 -22.74 37.37 -10.62
C LYS A 619 -22.24 37.32 -9.18
N ILE A 620 -23.14 37.14 -8.22
CA ILE A 620 -22.80 36.92 -6.82
C ILE A 620 -23.11 35.47 -6.47
N ALA A 621 -22.11 34.75 -5.97
CA ALA A 621 -22.28 33.43 -5.39
C ALA A 621 -22.48 33.55 -3.88
N SER A 622 -23.60 33.05 -3.38
CA SER A 622 -23.87 32.89 -1.95
C SER A 622 -23.38 31.52 -1.49
N ILE A 623 -22.46 31.51 -0.55
CA ILE A 623 -21.83 30.31 0.00
C ILE A 623 -22.35 30.10 1.41
N SER A 624 -22.89 28.92 1.70
CA SER A 624 -23.25 28.53 3.07
C SER A 624 -22.03 27.96 3.77
N LEU A 625 -21.86 28.34 5.02
CA LEU A 625 -20.76 27.97 5.88
C LEU A 625 -21.32 27.27 7.13
N THR A 626 -20.75 26.10 7.45
CA THR A 626 -21.02 25.37 8.69
C THR A 626 -19.72 25.07 9.43
N GLY A 627 -19.75 25.11 10.76
CA GLY A 627 -18.58 24.94 11.63
C GLY A 627 -18.35 26.16 12.55
N ASP A 628 -17.15 26.22 13.13
CA ASP A 628 -16.74 27.31 14.04
C ASP A 628 -16.34 28.55 13.23
N VAL A 629 -17.31 29.44 12.98
CA VAL A 629 -17.14 30.65 12.17
C VAL A 629 -17.69 31.87 12.91
N VAL A 630 -16.96 32.99 12.87
CA VAL A 630 -17.36 34.23 13.55
C VAL A 630 -17.88 35.25 12.53
N VAL A 631 -19.00 35.92 12.82
CA VAL A 631 -19.55 36.97 11.95
C VAL A 631 -18.54 38.12 11.80
N GLY A 632 -18.37 38.60 10.57
CA GLY A 632 -17.39 39.63 10.23
C GLY A 632 -15.96 39.10 10.00
N GLN A 633 -15.67 37.83 10.28
CA GLN A 633 -14.40 37.20 9.95
C GLN A 633 -14.21 37.16 8.43
N SER A 634 -13.00 37.46 7.95
CA SER A 634 -12.65 37.34 6.53
C SER A 634 -12.08 35.96 6.25
N LEU A 635 -12.72 35.19 5.36
CA LEU A 635 -12.30 33.85 4.96
C LEU A 635 -11.65 33.88 3.57
N ASN A 636 -10.52 33.16 3.43
CA ASN A 636 -9.89 32.89 2.13
C ASN A 636 -10.55 31.66 1.52
N LEU A 637 -11.30 31.86 0.44
CA LEU A 637 -12.08 30.84 -0.23
C LEU A 637 -11.41 30.46 -1.55
N THR A 638 -11.30 29.16 -1.79
CA THR A 638 -10.83 28.60 -3.05
C THR A 638 -11.96 27.75 -3.65
N ILE A 639 -12.50 28.20 -4.77
CA ILE A 639 -13.52 27.49 -5.54
C ILE A 639 -12.78 26.79 -6.70
N GLY A 640 -12.82 25.45 -6.72
CA GLY A 640 -12.11 24.62 -7.69
C GLY A 640 -12.98 24.26 -8.90
N GLU A 641 -12.35 24.12 -10.08
CA GLU A 641 -13.02 23.82 -11.35
C GLU A 641 -12.59 22.49 -11.98
N LYS A 642 -13.40 22.00 -12.93
CA LYS A 642 -13.02 20.97 -13.91
C LYS A 642 -12.06 21.56 -14.95
N GLY A 643 -10.95 20.86 -15.21
CA GLY A 643 -9.92 21.34 -16.13
C GLY A 643 -10.39 21.43 -17.58
N GLN A 644 -9.95 22.48 -18.28
CA GLN A 644 -10.09 22.63 -19.73
C GLN A 644 -8.87 22.07 -20.43
N ASN A 645 -9.06 21.30 -21.50
CA ASN A 645 -7.96 20.77 -22.29
C ASN A 645 -7.46 21.83 -23.29
N TYR A 646 -6.15 22.03 -23.32
CA TYR A 646 -5.47 22.92 -24.24
C TYR A 646 -4.44 22.13 -25.05
N ASP A 647 -4.28 22.50 -26.32
CA ASP A 647 -3.38 21.80 -27.25
C ASP A 647 -1.89 22.05 -26.96
N SER A 648 -1.55 23.16 -26.31
CA SER A 648 -0.18 23.56 -26.01
C SER A 648 -0.05 24.10 -24.60
N VAL A 649 0.45 23.26 -23.71
CA VAL A 649 0.74 23.57 -22.32
C VAL A 649 2.26 23.56 -22.11
N VAL A 650 2.76 24.62 -21.48
CA VAL A 650 4.17 24.77 -21.12
C VAL A 650 4.30 25.09 -19.63
N PRO A 651 5.40 24.69 -18.97
CA PRO A 651 5.65 25.11 -17.59
C PRO A 651 5.69 26.63 -17.46
N ASN A 652 5.19 27.17 -16.35
CA ASN A 652 5.18 28.62 -16.10
C ASN A 652 6.59 29.24 -16.19
N SER A 653 7.62 28.48 -15.83
CA SER A 653 9.03 28.90 -15.90
C SER A 653 9.56 29.13 -17.32
N ALA A 654 8.91 28.57 -18.34
CA ALA A 654 9.32 28.73 -19.73
C ALA A 654 8.87 30.07 -20.35
N ILE A 655 7.84 30.70 -19.77
CA ILE A 655 7.26 31.93 -20.29
C ILE A 655 8.09 33.11 -19.81
N ARG A 656 8.53 33.92 -20.77
CA ARG A 656 9.31 35.14 -20.57
C ARG A 656 8.50 36.32 -21.09
N GLU A 657 8.79 37.51 -20.59
CA GLU A 657 8.11 38.74 -21.00
C GLU A 657 9.14 39.83 -21.28
N ASP A 658 8.95 40.54 -22.40
CA ASP A 658 9.71 41.74 -22.73
C ASP A 658 8.78 42.82 -23.30
N ASN A 659 9.38 43.89 -23.84
CA ASN A 659 8.63 45.02 -24.40
C ASN A 659 7.69 44.66 -25.56
N ASN A 660 7.84 43.48 -26.17
CA ASN A 660 7.02 42.99 -27.27
C ASN A 660 5.94 41.99 -26.82
N GLY A 661 5.82 41.75 -25.52
CA GLY A 661 4.83 40.84 -24.92
C GLY A 661 5.45 39.53 -24.41
N LYS A 662 4.57 38.55 -24.13
CA LYS A 662 4.98 37.23 -23.64
C LYS A 662 5.53 36.37 -24.79
N PHE A 663 6.60 35.66 -24.51
CA PHE A 663 7.27 34.77 -25.46
C PHE A 663 7.87 33.56 -24.76
N VAL A 664 8.15 32.52 -25.52
CA VAL A 664 9.01 31.41 -25.09
C VAL A 664 10.23 31.32 -25.99
N LEU A 665 11.30 30.70 -25.48
CA LEU A 665 12.44 30.35 -26.31
C LEU A 665 12.33 28.88 -26.70
N VAL A 666 12.35 28.59 -27.99
CA VAL A 666 12.36 27.23 -28.52
C VAL A 666 13.75 26.87 -29.05
N VAL A 667 14.11 25.59 -28.98
CA VAL A 667 15.37 25.09 -29.51
C VAL A 667 15.21 24.73 -30.99
N GLU A 668 15.96 25.42 -31.86
CA GLU A 668 16.07 25.10 -33.27
C GLU A 668 17.38 24.34 -33.54
N SER A 669 17.28 23.13 -34.12
CA SER A 669 18.45 22.33 -34.51
C SER A 669 18.91 22.70 -35.93
N LYS A 670 20.16 23.15 -36.06
CA LYS A 670 20.82 23.37 -37.36
C LYS A 670 21.94 22.36 -37.56
N SER A 671 21.80 21.52 -38.59
CA SER A 671 22.83 20.55 -38.94
C SER A 671 24.07 21.27 -39.47
N SER A 672 25.24 20.91 -38.95
CA SER A 672 26.53 21.37 -39.43
C SER A 672 27.44 20.17 -39.73
N PRO A 673 28.49 20.32 -40.56
CA PRO A 673 29.45 19.24 -40.82
C PRO A 673 30.15 18.69 -39.56
N LEU A 674 30.02 19.39 -38.42
CA LEU A 674 30.61 19.06 -37.12
C LEU A 674 29.57 18.58 -36.09
N GLY A 675 28.34 18.28 -36.51
CA GLY A 675 27.22 17.88 -35.65
C GLY A 675 26.11 18.92 -35.58
N ASN A 676 25.03 18.60 -34.86
CA ASN A 676 23.91 19.51 -34.68
C ASN A 676 24.27 20.66 -33.74
N ARG A 677 23.96 21.89 -34.14
CA ARG A 677 24.03 23.09 -33.29
C ARG A 677 22.63 23.49 -32.89
N TYR A 678 22.44 23.78 -31.61
CA TYR A 678 21.16 24.21 -31.07
C TYR A 678 21.17 25.73 -30.89
N ILE A 679 20.14 26.40 -31.38
CA ILE A 679 20.00 27.86 -31.29
C ILE A 679 18.67 28.18 -30.61
N ALA A 680 18.68 29.09 -29.65
CA ALA A 680 17.46 29.59 -29.02
C ALA A 680 16.73 30.53 -29.99
N LYS A 681 15.48 30.21 -30.33
CA LYS A 681 14.61 31.02 -31.18
C LYS A 681 13.46 31.57 -30.35
N ARG A 682 13.16 32.86 -30.50
CA ARG A 682 11.97 33.47 -29.89
C ARG A 682 10.72 33.05 -30.64
N VAL A 683 9.70 32.64 -29.88
CA VAL A 683 8.33 32.49 -30.38
C VAL A 683 7.41 33.31 -29.47
N ASP A 684 6.74 34.29 -30.06
CA ASP A 684 5.74 35.08 -29.33
C ASP A 684 4.54 34.18 -29.01
N VAL A 685 4.07 34.24 -27.76
CA VAL A 685 2.95 33.42 -27.30
C VAL A 685 1.92 34.24 -26.55
N THR A 686 0.66 33.89 -26.75
CA THR A 686 -0.45 34.42 -25.96
C THR A 686 -0.80 33.40 -24.88
N VAL A 687 -0.69 33.78 -23.62
CA VAL A 687 -1.14 32.92 -22.52
C VAL A 687 -2.66 32.91 -22.50
N LEU A 688 -3.25 31.73 -22.71
CA LEU A 688 -4.70 31.52 -22.70
C LEU A 688 -5.19 31.32 -21.27
N GLU A 689 -4.51 30.46 -20.51
CA GLU A 689 -4.85 30.15 -19.12
C GLU A 689 -3.62 29.62 -18.37
N SER A 690 -3.58 29.77 -17.04
CA SER A 690 -2.47 29.31 -16.19
C SER A 690 -2.99 28.68 -14.91
N ASP A 691 -2.38 27.56 -14.50
CA ASP A 691 -2.49 27.00 -13.15
C ASP A 691 -1.23 27.30 -12.33
N ASP A 692 -1.13 26.70 -11.14
CA ASP A 692 -0.04 26.92 -10.18
C ASP A 692 1.34 26.48 -10.75
N THR A 693 1.37 25.63 -11.78
CA THR A 693 2.58 24.99 -12.35
C THR A 693 2.78 25.21 -13.85
N ASN A 694 1.71 25.28 -14.62
CA ASN A 694 1.69 25.25 -16.07
C ASN A 694 0.79 26.34 -16.65
N SER A 695 1.07 26.71 -17.89
CA SER A 695 0.30 27.67 -18.67
C SER A 695 -0.03 27.11 -20.04
N ALA A 696 -1.31 27.19 -20.41
CA ALA A 696 -1.75 27.02 -21.78
C ALA A 696 -1.41 28.25 -22.60
N VAL A 697 -0.75 28.04 -23.74
CA VAL A 697 -0.27 29.10 -24.62
C VAL A 697 -0.73 28.86 -26.06
N SER A 698 -1.07 29.95 -26.75
CA SER A 698 -1.33 29.97 -28.19
C SER A 698 -0.15 30.60 -28.92
N GLY A 699 0.27 30.02 -30.05
CA GLY A 699 1.41 30.48 -30.85
C GLY A 699 2.48 29.41 -31.09
N LEU A 700 2.42 28.27 -30.38
CA LEU A 700 3.30 27.12 -30.59
C LEU A 700 2.67 26.09 -31.54
N MET A 701 3.51 25.39 -32.30
CA MET A 701 3.06 24.35 -33.24
C MET A 701 3.03 22.94 -32.62
N GLY A 702 3.17 22.81 -31.30
CA GLY A 702 3.10 21.54 -30.57
C GLY A 702 4.34 20.63 -30.67
N SER A 703 5.18 20.81 -31.69
CA SER A 703 6.38 19.98 -31.95
C SER A 703 7.70 20.66 -31.53
N GLU A 704 7.62 21.83 -30.93
CA GLU A 704 8.78 22.66 -30.59
C GLU A 704 9.31 22.35 -29.19
N PHE A 705 10.64 22.34 -29.03
CA PHE A 705 11.31 22.16 -27.74
C PHE A 705 11.40 23.49 -27.01
N VAL A 706 10.55 23.71 -26.02
CA VAL A 706 10.50 24.93 -25.23
C VAL A 706 11.53 24.89 -24.10
N ILE A 707 12.42 25.89 -24.04
CA ILE A 707 13.44 26.02 -23.00
C ILE A 707 12.79 26.42 -21.68
N THR A 708 12.93 25.58 -20.65
CA THR A 708 12.36 25.79 -19.31
C THR A 708 13.37 26.39 -18.34
N THR A 709 14.65 26.00 -18.44
CA THR A 709 15.74 26.53 -17.59
C THR A 709 17.04 26.68 -18.37
N SER A 710 17.91 27.58 -17.91
CA SER A 710 19.24 27.78 -18.48
C SER A 710 20.28 28.10 -17.40
N THR A 711 21.51 27.62 -17.58
CA THR A 711 22.63 27.84 -16.65
C THR A 711 23.22 29.26 -16.71
N LYS A 712 22.91 30.01 -17.78
CA LYS A 712 23.24 31.42 -17.97
C LYS A 712 22.04 32.14 -18.60
N PRO A 713 21.95 33.48 -18.51
CA PRO A 713 20.98 34.24 -19.29
C PRO A 713 21.15 33.97 -20.79
N ILE A 714 20.03 33.76 -21.49
CA ILE A 714 20.01 33.46 -22.93
C ILE A 714 19.01 34.38 -23.64
N SER A 715 19.38 34.81 -24.84
CA SER A 715 18.59 35.64 -25.74
C SER A 715 18.29 34.89 -27.04
N ALA A 716 17.35 35.40 -27.83
CA ALA A 716 17.08 34.87 -29.15
C ALA A 716 18.32 34.99 -30.06
N GLY A 717 18.68 33.92 -30.76
CA GLY A 717 19.86 33.81 -31.60
C GLY A 717 21.09 33.22 -30.91
N ASP A 718 21.07 33.07 -29.58
CA ASP A 718 22.18 32.48 -28.85
C ASP A 718 22.32 30.98 -29.16
N GLN A 719 23.57 30.54 -29.35
CA GLN A 719 23.87 29.12 -29.46
C GLN A 719 23.87 28.51 -28.05
N VAL A 720 23.15 27.41 -27.90
CA VAL A 720 22.97 26.72 -26.62
C VAL A 720 23.40 25.27 -26.74
N ARG A 721 23.66 24.62 -25.60
CA ARG A 721 23.83 23.17 -25.52
C ARG A 721 22.69 22.57 -24.72
N MET A 722 22.19 21.41 -25.13
CA MET A 722 21.14 20.70 -24.38
C MET A 722 21.75 20.09 -23.10
N ALA A 723 21.01 20.14 -22.00
CA ALA A 723 21.41 19.47 -20.77
C ALA A 723 21.47 17.95 -20.96
N GLU A 724 22.46 17.29 -20.35
CA GLU A 724 22.54 15.83 -20.38
C GLU A 724 21.31 15.27 -19.67
N THR A 725 20.42 14.60 -20.41
CA THR A 725 19.32 13.86 -19.81
C THR A 725 19.94 12.62 -19.18
N SER A 726 20.17 12.67 -17.87
CA SER A 726 20.45 11.47 -17.08
C SER A 726 19.28 10.51 -17.30
N LYS A 727 19.54 9.42 -18.02
CA LYS A 727 18.60 8.30 -18.14
C LYS A 727 18.31 7.69 -16.77
#